data_AF-A0A0A9XDX8-F1
#
_entry.id   AF-A0A0A9XDX8-F1
#
_cell.length_a   1.000
_cell.length_b   1.000
_cell.length_c   1.000
_cell.angle_alpha   90.00
_cell.angle_beta   90.00
_cell.angle_gamma   90.00
#
_symmetry.space_group_name_H-M   'P 1'
#
loop_
_entity.id
_entity.type
_entity.pdbx_description
1 polymer ?
#
loop_
_entity_poly.entity_id
_entity_poly.type
_entity_poly.pdbx_seq_one_letter_code
_entity_poly.pdbx_strand_id
1 'polypeptide(L)'
;AEPLESRRAVYRKTTAPVLTPSRVAELRGALKSLRIRLRSDAIRTVATRVVAAVKSVVTPRVEDGEAAIPLQDLRLNVEMMDDDASQNQVSNDQASNVVMQEAAEVETVEIGSQFGNLRKFCAVDETQVAEDQDRWLPFSHFEWSTSKAANDSITNFRLPCDALYEKVDGKDVLRNAVLVNEFRVRQYMQCDMVVRFQLSSTPFHLGQLMAGWYYQYELDKFSDRRLHPVHISQTSHAIIDASSSNSVDFVIPYRNYRTYMNIYRNDELGDPAYLGTLVVRVLNPLQVVTGSSTTLRGVISIRFTNCRLMGMLPPTIASRTNLTTEMFATMAGIEAVKFLKSYMSDRNRDQPPCPQQPPFFTPTASGSIATGKNDAESVCPMRIDALAQTPHPDTNDVKFTVRDIASIFSYVKTIELAASKTSGDKIACFEAGPIWELSEYATTSIDGTTCYRLPTIAVLSQLYAYWRGDIEIKLDFVATRFHQARLWICWIPGYLGDLTYAEAQSCAGTMFDLSDDNRSTTVVVPYIADRPLWNHKYANGVKAEECKAPSRFCIYVANPLMYNVSVSKSVFINIYVRGGSNFELAVPVQPSIGLSFYPAFKAHTDDFIQAYPGYYPFYAGTWRYFEDSKLYCLRYGPGSDHVAQFEGIKTRSYYKFKDTEVAKTMKINWINDQTITGDNVVFVGLDVDDGYGLRYLGVIMQRPNVAQDVQKLRDFFCKLNGKVWSWRDKPDYDQCMNAYTESKNTYYSGDINAALVRTEFVLPTYDESSDEEFERLGTESPGVSGGKIVFESSPSSNASFSTIGESHMDLKDICRRYQQYHFMNFSKIDPYLAAVNYSFPLLPQGLALNPLASDFMNLNRDGPIPILLSAYRFYRGGLRFKLMPSIADVAVFSIQVRPDRRFVKAAGRAGGATVADGILQHGYASAIQCSGVNPILTVEVPFYMPGDLGLLQRPAPGAISNQEVSRFISLGEMTVGLSVPAQLKVKETTMTILYCLADDFSPYVFQGFPPMCFVRDSKLRLINL
;
A
#
# COMPACT_ATOMS: atom_id res chain seq x y z
N ALA A 1 -69.53 36.98 -18.63
CA ALA A 1 -70.95 36.75 -18.41
C ALA A 1 -71.23 35.27 -18.67
N GLU A 2 -71.41 34.54 -17.54
CA GLU A 2 -72.14 33.28 -17.34
C GLU A 2 -71.74 31.93 -18.00
N PRO A 3 -72.07 30.75 -17.37
CA PRO A 3 -71.05 29.91 -16.70
C PRO A 3 -71.22 28.36 -16.90
N LEU A 4 -70.53 27.57 -16.06
CA LEU A 4 -70.86 26.20 -15.61
C LEU A 4 -70.80 25.03 -16.63
N GLU A 5 -69.90 24.04 -16.42
CA GLU A 5 -70.26 22.75 -15.79
C GLU A 5 -69.13 21.69 -15.87
N SER A 6 -69.12 20.84 -14.85
CA SER A 6 -68.24 19.70 -14.59
C SER A 6 -68.36 18.53 -15.57
N ARG A 7 -67.28 17.76 -15.80
CA ARG A 7 -67.22 16.28 -15.65
C ARG A 7 -65.86 15.67 -16.04
N ARG A 8 -65.44 14.67 -15.26
CA ARG A 8 -64.28 13.77 -15.43
C ARG A 8 -64.41 12.88 -16.68
N ALA A 9 -63.29 12.55 -17.35
CA ALA A 9 -63.08 11.22 -17.96
C ALA A 9 -61.60 10.97 -18.37
N VAL A 10 -61.00 9.96 -17.73
CA VAL A 10 -60.16 8.86 -18.26
C VAL A 10 -59.34 9.12 -19.53
N TYR A 11 -58.00 8.99 -19.44
CA TYR A 11 -57.14 8.77 -20.61
C TYR A 11 -56.18 7.59 -20.43
N ARG A 12 -56.28 6.64 -21.38
CA ARG A 12 -55.34 5.54 -21.66
C ARG A 12 -54.03 6.08 -22.23
N LYS A 13 -52.90 5.47 -21.85
CA LYS A 13 -51.56 5.72 -22.42
C LYS A 13 -51.41 5.07 -23.80
N THR A 14 -51.08 5.88 -24.80
CA THR A 14 -50.45 5.48 -26.07
C THR A 14 -49.00 5.98 -26.09
N THR A 15 -48.09 5.13 -26.57
CA THR A 15 -46.62 5.33 -26.67
C THR A 15 -46.23 6.42 -27.67
N ALA A 16 -45.25 7.26 -27.32
CA ALA A 16 -44.72 8.37 -28.12
C ALA A 16 -43.44 8.00 -28.93
N PRO A 17 -43.16 8.65 -30.07
CA PRO A 17 -42.02 8.33 -30.95
C PRO A 17 -40.74 9.12 -30.60
N VAL A 18 -39.58 8.57 -30.97
CA VAL A 18 -38.22 9.13 -30.73
C VAL A 18 -37.93 10.30 -31.69
N LEU A 19 -37.44 11.43 -31.16
CA LEU A 19 -37.11 12.66 -31.91
C LEU A 19 -35.65 12.67 -32.39
N THR A 20 -35.42 13.06 -33.64
CA THR A 20 -34.08 13.15 -34.26
C THR A 20 -33.37 14.47 -33.95
N PRO A 21 -32.01 14.51 -33.98
CA PRO A 21 -31.20 15.65 -33.56
C PRO A 21 -31.47 16.96 -34.32
N SER A 22 -31.93 16.88 -35.57
CA SER A 22 -32.22 18.07 -36.40
C SER A 22 -33.38 18.92 -35.87
N ARG A 23 -34.42 18.29 -35.30
CA ARG A 23 -35.56 19.00 -34.70
C ARG A 23 -35.20 19.71 -33.39
N VAL A 24 -34.19 19.21 -32.66
CA VAL A 24 -33.71 19.84 -31.43
C VAL A 24 -32.93 21.13 -31.75
N ALA A 25 -32.25 21.18 -32.89
CA ALA A 25 -31.54 22.38 -33.35
C ALA A 25 -32.50 23.51 -33.75
N GLU A 26 -33.60 23.21 -34.45
CA GLU A 26 -34.64 24.20 -34.79
C GLU A 26 -35.31 24.79 -33.55
N LEU A 27 -35.61 23.95 -32.54
CA LEU A 27 -36.21 24.40 -31.28
C LEU A 27 -35.27 25.31 -30.47
N ARG A 28 -33.95 25.07 -30.53
CA ARG A 28 -32.95 25.97 -29.90
C ARG A 28 -32.85 27.31 -30.61
N GLY A 29 -32.99 27.33 -31.94
CA GLY A 29 -33.06 28.56 -32.73
C GLY A 29 -34.26 29.44 -32.39
N ALA A 30 -35.45 28.82 -32.29
CA ALA A 30 -36.69 29.51 -31.93
C ALA A 30 -36.66 30.09 -30.50
N LEU A 31 -36.04 29.38 -29.54
CA LEU A 31 -35.90 29.84 -28.16
C LEU A 31 -34.97 31.06 -28.04
N LYS A 32 -33.94 31.15 -28.89
CA LYS A 32 -33.00 32.28 -28.92
C LYS A 32 -33.65 33.55 -29.46
N SER A 33 -34.57 33.42 -30.43
CA SER A 33 -35.37 34.55 -30.94
C SER A 33 -36.44 35.05 -29.97
N LEU A 34 -36.97 34.18 -29.09
CA LEU A 34 -37.99 34.58 -28.11
C LEU A 34 -37.41 35.39 -26.94
N ARG A 35 -36.12 35.21 -26.63
CA ARG A 35 -35.42 35.87 -25.51
C ARG A 35 -35.13 37.36 -25.73
N ILE A 36 -35.22 37.84 -26.98
CA ILE A 36 -34.83 39.22 -27.35
C ILE A 36 -36.02 40.21 -27.26
N ARG A 37 -37.27 39.77 -27.09
CA ARG A 37 -38.46 40.64 -27.28
C ARG A 37 -39.38 40.93 -26.09
N LEU A 38 -39.07 40.56 -24.85
CA LEU A 38 -40.03 40.76 -23.74
C LEU A 38 -39.39 41.34 -22.46
N ARG A 39 -39.51 42.67 -22.29
CA ARG A 39 -39.40 43.41 -21.01
C ARG A 39 -40.79 43.86 -20.58
N SER A 40 -41.41 43.17 -19.63
CA SER A 40 -42.59 43.63 -18.86
C SER A 40 -42.88 42.64 -17.72
N ASP A 41 -42.99 43.15 -16.49
CA ASP A 41 -43.04 42.40 -15.23
C ASP A 41 -44.36 41.65 -14.95
N ALA A 42 -45.37 41.72 -15.81
CA ALA A 42 -46.69 41.14 -15.55
C ALA A 42 -46.85 39.65 -15.95
N ILE A 43 -45.82 38.98 -16.50
CA ILE A 43 -45.89 37.57 -16.94
C ILE A 43 -44.98 36.64 -16.12
N ARG A 44 -44.40 37.13 -15.01
CA ARG A 44 -43.57 36.28 -14.13
C ARG A 44 -44.38 35.20 -13.40
N THR A 45 -45.67 35.39 -13.17
CA THR A 45 -46.49 34.44 -12.39
C THR A 45 -47.12 33.33 -13.25
N VAL A 46 -47.32 33.58 -14.55
CA VAL A 46 -47.91 32.61 -15.50
C VAL A 46 -46.83 31.70 -16.10
N ALA A 47 -45.61 32.21 -16.32
CA ALA A 47 -44.49 31.41 -16.80
C ALA A 47 -44.07 30.31 -15.80
N THR A 48 -44.15 30.56 -14.49
CA THR A 48 -43.77 29.58 -13.45
C THR A 48 -44.72 28.38 -13.42
N ARG A 49 -46.01 28.58 -13.71
CA ARG A 49 -47.01 27.49 -13.74
C ARG A 49 -46.95 26.64 -15.01
N VAL A 50 -46.64 27.24 -16.16
CA VAL A 50 -46.49 26.50 -17.44
C VAL A 50 -45.16 25.73 -17.47
N VAL A 51 -44.09 26.28 -16.90
CA VAL A 51 -42.79 25.58 -16.78
C VAL A 51 -42.87 24.38 -15.82
N ALA A 52 -43.68 24.45 -14.77
CA ALA A 52 -43.92 23.32 -13.87
C ALA A 52 -44.70 22.18 -14.55
N ALA A 53 -45.69 22.50 -15.39
CA ALA A 53 -46.52 21.52 -16.10
C ALA A 53 -45.80 20.82 -17.27
N VAL A 54 -44.84 21.49 -17.93
CA VAL A 54 -44.03 20.89 -19.00
C VAL A 54 -42.90 20.01 -18.42
N LYS A 55 -42.38 20.34 -17.23
CA LYS A 55 -41.38 19.51 -16.52
C LYS A 55 -41.92 18.16 -16.06
N SER A 56 -43.25 18.00 -15.86
CA SER A 56 -43.82 16.75 -15.35
C SER A 56 -44.11 15.68 -16.41
N VAL A 57 -43.89 15.95 -17.71
CA VAL A 57 -44.34 15.06 -18.81
C VAL A 57 -43.19 14.43 -19.63
N VAL A 58 -41.92 14.85 -19.45
CA VAL A 58 -40.81 14.49 -20.38
C VAL A 58 -39.62 13.74 -19.75
N THR A 59 -39.73 13.14 -18.56
CA THR A 59 -38.62 12.29 -18.04
C THR A 59 -39.13 10.97 -17.46
N PRO A 60 -38.69 9.80 -17.98
CA PRO A 60 -38.83 8.53 -17.27
C PRO A 60 -37.87 8.52 -16.08
N ARG A 61 -38.36 8.03 -14.94
CA ARG A 61 -37.63 7.84 -13.69
C ARG A 61 -36.43 6.88 -13.88
N VAL A 62 -35.23 7.41 -13.67
CA VAL A 62 -34.11 6.71 -13.03
C VAL A 62 -33.80 7.56 -11.80
N GLU A 63 -33.99 6.99 -10.61
CA GLU A 63 -33.73 7.66 -9.34
C GLU A 63 -32.26 7.42 -8.98
N ASP A 64 -31.38 8.31 -9.45
CA ASP A 64 -30.06 8.54 -8.86
C ASP A 64 -30.17 9.77 -7.95
N GLY A 65 -29.91 9.57 -6.67
CA GLY A 65 -29.88 10.61 -5.65
C GLY A 65 -28.45 11.13 -5.45
N GLU A 66 -28.00 12.04 -6.30
CA GLU A 66 -26.90 12.95 -5.99
C GLU A 66 -27.48 14.32 -5.59
N ALA A 67 -27.39 14.64 -4.30
CA ALA A 67 -27.51 16.01 -3.83
C ALA A 67 -26.14 16.69 -3.99
N ALA A 68 -25.90 17.26 -5.17
CA ALA A 68 -24.82 18.23 -5.36
C ALA A 68 -25.14 19.51 -4.58
N ILE A 69 -24.42 19.74 -3.50
CA ILE A 69 -24.38 21.03 -2.80
C ILE A 69 -23.66 22.02 -3.75
N PRO A 70 -24.23 23.21 -4.03
CA PRO A 70 -23.53 24.17 -4.89
C PRO A 70 -22.29 24.70 -4.18
N LEU A 71 -21.16 24.68 -4.90
CA LEU A 71 -19.94 25.42 -4.57
C LEU A 71 -20.30 26.88 -4.27
N GLN A 72 -20.29 27.23 -2.99
CA GLN A 72 -20.39 28.61 -2.56
C GLN A 72 -18.99 29.20 -2.66
N ASP A 73 -18.84 30.17 -3.57
CA ASP A 73 -17.64 31.00 -3.69
C ASP A 73 -17.19 31.47 -2.30
N LEU A 74 -15.94 31.15 -1.97
CA LEU A 74 -15.19 31.71 -0.85
C LEU A 74 -14.94 33.20 -1.11
N ARG A 75 -16.00 34.02 -1.00
CA ARG A 75 -15.85 35.47 -0.83
C ARG A 75 -15.68 35.72 0.65
N LEU A 76 -14.45 36.07 1.03
CA LEU A 76 -14.15 36.83 2.25
C LEU A 76 -15.07 38.05 2.28
N ASN A 77 -16.18 37.96 3.00
CA ASN A 77 -16.87 39.14 3.48
C ASN A 77 -16.02 39.69 4.62
N VAL A 78 -15.16 40.66 4.28
CA VAL A 78 -14.65 41.62 5.26
C VAL A 78 -15.84 42.53 5.59
N GLU A 79 -16.64 42.12 6.56
CA GLU A 79 -17.49 43.07 7.28
C GLU A 79 -16.57 43.82 8.25
N MET A 80 -16.34 45.11 7.97
CA MET A 80 -15.75 46.01 8.94
C MET A 80 -16.74 46.14 10.11
N MET A 81 -16.42 45.48 11.22
CA MET A 81 -17.02 45.76 12.52
C MET A 81 -16.04 46.61 13.33
N ASP A 82 -16.63 47.59 14.01
CA ASP A 82 -16.01 48.71 14.70
C ASP A 82 -14.87 48.33 15.66
N ASP A 83 -13.83 49.16 15.64
CA ASP A 83 -12.79 49.26 16.65
C ASP A 83 -13.41 49.61 18.02
N ASP A 84 -13.70 48.61 18.87
CA ASP A 84 -13.66 48.72 20.34
C ASP A 84 -14.26 47.45 21.03
N ALA A 85 -13.51 46.35 21.14
CA ALA A 85 -13.74 45.31 22.17
C ALA A 85 -12.59 44.29 22.26
N SER A 86 -11.45 44.68 22.85
CA SER A 86 -10.47 43.70 23.34
C SER A 86 -10.94 43.09 24.68
N GLN A 87 -11.81 42.09 24.61
CA GLN A 87 -12.09 41.18 25.74
C GLN A 87 -12.17 39.74 25.22
N ASN A 88 -11.45 38.83 25.89
CA ASN A 88 -11.45 37.38 25.62
C ASN A 88 -12.88 36.85 25.40
N GLN A 89 -13.25 36.52 24.15
CA GLN A 89 -14.52 35.88 23.87
C GLN A 89 -14.48 34.42 24.36
N VAL A 90 -15.29 34.13 25.38
CA VAL A 90 -15.55 32.77 25.87
C VAL A 90 -16.63 32.15 24.99
N SER A 91 -16.33 31.06 24.30
CA SER A 91 -17.33 30.32 23.52
C SER A 91 -18.05 29.31 24.42
N ASN A 92 -19.38 29.36 24.45
CA ASN A 92 -20.20 28.38 25.16
C ASN A 92 -20.58 27.26 24.17
N ASP A 93 -20.09 26.04 24.40
CA ASP A 93 -20.54 24.86 23.66
C ASP A 93 -21.59 24.11 24.49
N GLN A 94 -22.83 24.07 23.96
CA GLN A 94 -23.98 23.47 24.63
C GLN A 94 -24.36 22.16 23.93
N ALA A 95 -24.20 21.05 24.64
CA ALA A 95 -24.75 19.75 24.25
C ALA A 95 -25.93 19.41 25.18
N SER A 96 -27.16 19.49 24.64
CA SER A 96 -28.39 19.33 25.41
C SER A 96 -28.41 20.28 26.63
N ASN A 97 -28.52 19.77 27.85
CA ASN A 97 -28.57 20.55 29.09
C ASN A 97 -27.19 20.78 29.74
N VAL A 98 -26.10 20.34 29.11
CA VAL A 98 -24.73 20.50 29.61
C VAL A 98 -24.04 21.59 28.80
N VAL A 99 -23.60 22.66 29.48
CA VAL A 99 -22.84 23.76 28.87
C VAL A 99 -21.40 23.67 29.37
N MET A 100 -20.45 23.62 28.44
CA MET A 100 -19.03 23.79 28.73
C MET A 100 -18.59 25.18 28.24
N GLN A 101 -17.81 25.90 29.06
CA GLN A 101 -17.25 27.21 28.71
C GLN A 101 -15.78 27.05 28.29
N GLU A 102 -15.41 27.58 27.12
CA GLU A 102 -14.10 27.32 26.50
C GLU A 102 -13.36 28.59 26.06
N ALA A 103 -12.05 28.46 25.82
CA ALA A 103 -11.19 29.51 25.28
C ALA A 103 -11.07 29.35 23.74
N ALA A 104 -11.73 30.25 23.01
CA ALA A 104 -11.63 30.70 21.61
C ALA A 104 -11.32 29.76 20.41
N GLU A 105 -10.64 28.61 20.53
CA GLU A 105 -10.25 27.80 19.35
C GLU A 105 -10.59 26.31 19.52
N VAL A 106 -11.64 25.85 18.82
CA VAL A 106 -12.01 24.43 18.69
C VAL A 106 -11.71 23.95 17.28
N GLU A 107 -10.83 22.96 17.15
CA GLU A 107 -10.56 22.29 15.87
C GLU A 107 -11.41 21.02 15.80
N THR A 108 -12.37 20.95 14.86
CA THR A 108 -13.23 19.78 14.63
C THR A 108 -12.70 18.95 13.46
N VAL A 109 -12.49 17.65 13.70
CA VAL A 109 -12.07 16.69 12.68
C VAL A 109 -13.19 15.66 12.46
N GLU A 110 -13.76 15.65 11.26
CA GLU A 110 -14.82 14.72 10.85
C GLU A 110 -14.30 13.53 10.05
N ILE A 111 -14.86 12.34 10.33
CA ILE A 111 -14.56 11.10 9.60
C ILE A 111 -15.85 10.62 8.93
N GLY A 112 -15.92 10.70 7.59
CA GLY A 112 -16.89 9.96 6.78
C GLY A 112 -18.38 10.36 6.91
N SER A 113 -19.23 9.67 6.14
CA SER A 113 -20.69 9.92 6.08
C SER A 113 -21.51 8.80 6.76
N GLN A 114 -22.84 8.85 6.77
CA GLN A 114 -23.65 7.80 7.44
C GLN A 114 -23.76 6.51 6.60
N PHE A 115 -23.76 5.34 7.26
CA PHE A 115 -23.90 4.03 6.59
C PHE A 115 -25.32 3.82 6.02
N GLY A 116 -25.45 3.31 4.81
CA GLY A 116 -26.69 3.06 4.09
C GLY A 116 -27.61 2.00 4.71
N ASN A 117 -28.76 1.83 4.06
CA ASN A 117 -29.98 1.24 4.62
C ASN A 117 -30.02 -0.31 4.64
N LEU A 118 -28.91 -1.00 4.99
CA LEU A 118 -28.93 -2.45 5.31
C LEU A 118 -29.50 -2.73 6.71
N ARG A 119 -29.47 -1.71 7.57
CA ARG A 119 -29.98 -1.70 8.95
C ARG A 119 -31.43 -2.20 9.07
N LYS A 120 -32.28 -1.85 8.11
CA LYS A 120 -33.70 -2.22 8.07
C LYS A 120 -33.98 -3.73 8.11
N PHE A 121 -32.99 -4.56 7.80
CA PHE A 121 -33.13 -6.02 7.82
C PHE A 121 -32.83 -6.64 9.19
N CYS A 122 -32.22 -5.89 10.11
CA CYS A 122 -31.85 -6.38 11.44
C CYS A 122 -32.85 -5.98 12.53
N ALA A 123 -33.64 -4.92 12.33
CA ALA A 123 -34.51 -4.36 13.37
C ALA A 123 -35.91 -4.01 12.84
N VAL A 124 -36.93 -4.38 13.61
CA VAL A 124 -38.32 -3.90 13.47
C VAL A 124 -38.62 -2.81 14.52
N ASP A 125 -38.07 -2.96 15.74
CA ASP A 125 -38.27 -2.07 16.89
C ASP A 125 -36.98 -1.29 17.24
N GLU A 126 -36.56 -0.40 16.34
CA GLU A 126 -35.41 0.48 16.57
C GLU A 126 -35.84 1.70 17.41
N THR A 127 -35.16 1.96 18.53
CA THR A 127 -35.36 3.23 19.28
C THR A 127 -34.24 4.19 18.91
N GLN A 128 -34.59 5.29 18.24
CA GLN A 128 -33.68 6.42 18.07
C GLN A 128 -33.76 7.28 19.33
N VAL A 129 -32.70 7.29 20.13
CA VAL A 129 -32.63 8.09 21.36
C VAL A 129 -31.70 9.26 21.09
N ALA A 130 -32.27 10.39 20.65
CA ALA A 130 -31.48 11.56 20.25
C ALA A 130 -31.08 12.46 21.44
N GLU A 131 -31.95 12.65 22.43
CA GLU A 131 -31.79 13.74 23.42
C GLU A 131 -30.97 13.37 24.67
N ASP A 132 -30.95 12.09 25.06
CA ASP A 132 -30.25 11.65 26.28
C ASP A 132 -28.81 11.17 26.04
N GLN A 133 -28.48 10.81 24.80
CA GLN A 133 -27.19 10.23 24.41
C GLN A 133 -26.19 11.27 23.86
N ASP A 134 -26.68 12.41 23.36
CA ASP A 134 -25.86 13.54 22.92
C ASP A 134 -25.47 14.43 24.11
N ARG A 135 -24.77 13.85 25.09
CA ARG A 135 -24.29 14.53 26.29
C ARG A 135 -22.82 14.23 26.52
N TRP A 136 -22.06 15.23 26.94
CA TRP A 136 -20.65 15.07 27.28
C TRP A 136 -20.47 14.25 28.57
N LEU A 137 -19.74 13.13 28.46
CA LEU A 137 -19.33 12.28 29.57
C LEU A 137 -17.80 12.33 29.72
N PRO A 138 -17.26 13.04 30.72
CA PRO A 138 -15.84 12.94 31.07
C PRO A 138 -15.58 11.56 31.67
N PHE A 139 -14.75 10.74 31.02
CA PHE A 139 -14.53 9.36 31.44
C PHE A 139 -13.10 9.06 31.91
N SER A 140 -12.12 9.88 31.51
CA SER A 140 -10.71 9.69 31.83
C SER A 140 -9.91 11.00 31.84
N HIS A 141 -8.76 10.98 32.53
CA HIS A 141 -7.77 12.06 32.57
C HIS A 141 -6.42 11.51 32.08
N PHE A 142 -5.59 12.36 31.49
CA PHE A 142 -4.22 12.00 31.11
C PHE A 142 -3.21 13.01 31.62
N GLU A 143 -1.99 12.55 31.85
CA GLU A 143 -0.86 13.39 32.27
C GLU A 143 0.24 13.35 31.20
N TRP A 144 0.81 14.52 30.90
CA TRP A 144 1.91 14.68 29.95
C TRP A 144 3.07 15.42 30.61
N SER A 145 4.23 14.76 30.70
CA SER A 145 5.43 15.26 31.37
C SER A 145 6.58 15.48 30.39
N THR A 146 7.53 16.34 30.78
CA THR A 146 8.80 16.57 30.04
C THR A 146 9.70 15.33 29.94
N SER A 147 9.45 14.30 30.75
CA SER A 147 10.17 13.02 30.69
C SER A 147 9.75 12.12 29.52
N LYS A 148 8.61 12.40 28.88
CA LYS A 148 8.12 11.62 27.74
C LYS A 148 8.79 12.08 26.45
N ALA A 149 9.49 11.16 25.79
CA ALA A 149 10.18 11.41 24.53
C ALA A 149 9.20 11.41 23.34
N ALA A 150 9.68 11.84 22.17
CA ALA A 150 8.92 11.71 20.93
C ALA A 150 8.51 10.25 20.68
N ASN A 151 7.31 10.04 20.15
CA ASN A 151 6.66 8.75 19.95
C ASN A 151 6.26 7.98 21.22
N ASP A 152 6.52 8.46 22.43
CA ASP A 152 6.01 7.79 23.64
C ASP A 152 4.47 7.80 23.67
N SER A 153 3.87 6.69 24.09
CA SER A 153 2.43 6.61 24.32
C SER A 153 2.05 7.32 25.62
N ILE A 154 1.05 8.20 25.52
CA ILE A 154 0.40 8.81 26.68
C ILE A 154 -0.67 7.85 27.20
N THR A 155 -1.65 7.54 26.35
CA THR A 155 -2.77 6.65 26.68
C THR A 155 -3.31 5.97 25.42
N ASN A 156 -3.82 4.75 25.59
CA ASN A 156 -4.58 4.03 24.57
C ASN A 156 -5.93 3.64 25.19
N PHE A 157 -7.03 3.99 24.55
CA PHE A 157 -8.39 3.68 25.03
C PHE A 157 -9.14 2.81 24.03
N ARG A 158 -9.79 1.76 24.53
CA ARG A 158 -10.73 0.93 23.77
C ARG A 158 -12.10 1.60 23.82
N LEU A 159 -12.50 2.28 22.75
CA LEU A 159 -13.77 3.00 22.73
C LEU A 159 -14.82 2.27 21.88
N PRO A 160 -16.12 2.37 22.25
CA PRO A 160 -16.66 3.03 23.44
C PRO A 160 -16.58 2.23 24.75
N CYS A 161 -16.07 1.00 24.74
CA CYS A 161 -15.99 0.11 25.90
C CYS A 161 -15.47 0.78 27.19
N ASP A 162 -14.30 1.41 27.18
CA ASP A 162 -13.66 2.04 28.36
C ASP A 162 -14.44 3.25 28.92
N ALA A 163 -15.30 3.87 28.08
CA ALA A 163 -16.17 4.95 28.50
C ALA A 163 -17.48 4.44 29.11
N LEU A 164 -18.01 3.32 28.61
CA LEU A 164 -19.26 2.71 29.10
C LEU A 164 -19.04 1.82 30.32
N TYR A 165 -17.88 1.18 30.42
CA TYR A 165 -17.53 0.22 31.46
C TYR A 165 -16.53 0.79 32.48
N GLU A 166 -16.62 0.31 33.71
CA GLU A 166 -15.62 0.47 34.76
C GLU A 166 -15.29 -0.89 35.36
N LYS A 167 -14.05 -1.05 35.85
CA LYS A 167 -13.62 -2.29 36.49
C LYS A 167 -13.98 -2.25 37.98
N VAL A 168 -14.93 -3.09 38.38
CA VAL A 168 -15.29 -3.33 39.79
C VAL A 168 -14.97 -4.79 40.10
N ASP A 169 -14.10 -5.04 41.08
CA ASP A 169 -13.63 -6.39 41.46
C ASP A 169 -13.09 -7.23 40.28
N GLY A 170 -12.43 -6.58 39.33
CA GLY A 170 -11.85 -7.23 38.14
C GLY A 170 -12.87 -7.64 37.07
N LYS A 171 -14.15 -7.27 37.22
CA LYS A 171 -15.20 -7.47 36.23
C LYS A 171 -15.59 -6.14 35.58
N ASP A 172 -15.87 -6.17 34.28
CA ASP A 172 -16.34 -5.00 33.56
C ASP A 172 -17.83 -4.80 33.86
N VAL A 173 -18.15 -3.70 34.56
CA VAL A 173 -19.53 -3.31 34.92
C VAL A 173 -19.86 -1.98 34.23
N LEU A 174 -21.09 -1.85 33.71
CA LEU A 174 -21.54 -0.60 33.10
C LEU A 174 -21.54 0.54 34.13
N ARG A 175 -20.85 1.64 33.84
CA ARG A 175 -20.72 2.81 34.71
C ARG A 175 -22.07 3.33 35.16
N ASN A 176 -22.13 3.82 36.39
CA ASN A 176 -23.34 4.42 36.93
C ASN A 176 -23.53 5.89 36.48
N ALA A 177 -23.58 6.10 35.16
CA ALA A 177 -23.85 7.40 34.54
C ALA A 177 -25.22 7.41 33.86
N VAL A 178 -25.90 8.57 33.86
CA VAL A 178 -27.25 8.71 33.27
C VAL A 178 -27.27 8.28 31.80
N LEU A 179 -26.25 8.70 31.04
CA LEU A 179 -26.07 8.31 29.64
C LEU A 179 -26.01 6.78 29.46
N VAL A 180 -25.43 6.06 30.42
CA VAL A 180 -25.21 4.61 30.35
C VAL A 180 -26.49 3.81 30.63
N ASN A 181 -27.51 4.41 31.28
CA ASN A 181 -28.74 3.71 31.65
C ASN A 181 -29.54 3.17 30.44
N GLU A 182 -29.56 3.90 29.33
CA GLU A 182 -30.25 3.43 28.12
C GLU A 182 -29.53 2.24 27.48
N PHE A 183 -28.20 2.16 27.58
CA PHE A 183 -27.44 0.99 27.14
C PHE A 183 -27.70 -0.23 28.06
N ARG A 184 -28.02 -0.01 29.35
CA ARG A 184 -28.31 -1.11 30.30
C ARG A 184 -29.59 -1.90 29.99
N VAL A 185 -30.51 -1.32 29.22
CA VAL A 185 -31.78 -1.97 28.87
C VAL A 185 -31.78 -2.49 27.44
N ARG A 186 -30.63 -2.49 26.77
CA ARG A 186 -30.47 -2.81 25.35
C ARG A 186 -29.32 -3.80 25.16
N GLN A 187 -29.47 -4.75 24.23
CA GLN A 187 -28.42 -5.71 23.91
C GLN A 187 -27.50 -5.22 22.80
N TYR A 188 -28.01 -4.40 21.88
CA TYR A 188 -27.29 -3.99 20.68
C TYR A 188 -27.26 -2.47 20.51
N MET A 189 -26.11 -1.95 20.04
CA MET A 189 -25.88 -0.53 19.79
C MET A 189 -25.27 -0.26 18.42
N GLN A 190 -25.70 0.86 17.83
CA GLN A 190 -25.06 1.53 16.72
C GLN A 190 -25.06 3.03 17.02
N CYS A 191 -23.89 3.62 17.27
CA CYS A 191 -23.74 5.03 17.57
C CYS A 191 -22.48 5.57 16.93
N ASP A 192 -22.55 6.79 16.39
CA ASP A 192 -21.37 7.60 16.09
C ASP A 192 -20.90 8.21 17.42
N MET A 193 -19.61 8.52 17.54
CA MET A 193 -19.04 9.07 18.77
C MET A 193 -18.17 10.28 18.49
N VAL A 194 -18.20 11.27 19.37
CA VAL A 194 -17.30 12.42 19.33
C VAL A 194 -16.48 12.41 20.61
N VAL A 195 -15.16 12.42 20.47
CA VAL A 195 -14.22 12.45 21.59
C VAL A 195 -13.58 13.83 21.63
N ARG A 196 -13.70 14.50 22.78
CA ARG A 196 -13.09 15.80 23.03
C ARG A 196 -11.87 15.65 23.93
N PHE A 197 -10.77 16.25 23.51
CA PHE A 197 -9.57 16.42 24.33
C PHE A 197 -9.49 17.86 24.82
N GLN A 198 -9.39 18.06 26.13
CA GLN A 198 -9.18 19.38 26.73
C GLN A 198 -7.85 19.36 27.47
N LEU A 199 -6.87 20.15 26.99
CA LEU A 199 -5.55 20.28 27.62
C LEU A 199 -5.46 21.59 28.40
N SER A 200 -5.13 21.51 29.69
CA SER A 200 -4.89 22.70 30.50
C SER A 200 -3.40 23.08 30.45
N SER A 201 -3.06 24.07 29.62
CA SER A 201 -1.69 24.55 29.44
C SER A 201 -1.58 26.07 29.56
N THR A 202 -0.35 26.59 29.54
CA THR A 202 -0.07 28.04 29.48
C THR A 202 0.75 28.36 28.22
N PRO A 203 0.74 29.63 27.74
CA PRO A 203 1.48 30.04 26.54
C PRO A 203 3.00 29.87 26.56
N PHE A 204 3.58 29.43 27.70
CA PHE A 204 5.00 29.18 27.89
C PHE A 204 5.38 27.69 27.73
N HIS A 205 4.40 26.81 27.56
CA HIS A 205 4.64 25.40 27.23
C HIS A 205 4.77 25.23 25.72
N LEU A 206 5.69 24.38 25.28
CA LEU A 206 5.92 24.07 23.87
C LEU A 206 5.91 22.56 23.69
N GLY A 207 5.16 22.06 22.72
CA GLY A 207 5.10 20.65 22.38
C GLY A 207 3.78 20.30 21.71
N GLN A 208 3.70 19.12 21.10
CA GLN A 208 2.48 18.66 20.44
C GLN A 208 2.21 17.19 20.74
N LEU A 209 0.95 16.87 20.98
CA LEU A 209 0.43 15.51 21.03
C LEU A 209 -0.34 15.22 19.74
N MET A 210 -0.37 13.94 19.36
CA MET A 210 -1.12 13.44 18.23
C MET A 210 -2.06 12.34 18.70
N ALA A 211 -3.36 12.54 18.47
CA ALA A 211 -4.39 11.54 18.68
C ALA A 211 -4.81 10.95 17.33
N GLY A 212 -4.97 9.63 17.25
CA GLY A 212 -5.56 9.01 16.07
C GLY A 212 -6.30 7.72 16.36
N TRP A 213 -7.05 7.27 15.35
CA TRP A 213 -8.07 6.24 15.54
C TRP A 213 -7.86 5.02 14.64
N TYR A 214 -7.95 3.84 15.26
CA TYR A 214 -7.90 2.55 14.57
C TYR A 214 -9.13 1.71 14.91
N TYR A 215 -9.94 1.40 13.89
CA TYR A 215 -11.07 0.48 14.02
C TYR A 215 -10.60 -0.95 14.27
N GLN A 216 -11.14 -1.57 15.31
CA GLN A 216 -10.91 -2.97 15.70
C GLN A 216 -9.42 -3.37 15.73
N TYR A 217 -8.61 -2.51 16.33
CA TYR A 217 -7.16 -2.65 16.48
C TYR A 217 -6.72 -4.04 16.98
N GLU A 218 -7.43 -4.60 17.96
CA GLU A 218 -7.08 -5.89 18.58
C GLU A 218 -7.31 -7.11 17.68
N LEU A 219 -8.11 -6.97 16.62
CA LEU A 219 -8.39 -8.05 15.68
C LEU A 219 -7.30 -8.18 14.59
N ASP A 220 -6.41 -7.19 14.43
CA ASP A 220 -5.24 -7.26 13.56
C ASP A 220 -4.00 -7.67 14.36
N LYS A 221 -3.33 -8.76 13.94
CA LYS A 221 -2.11 -9.28 14.54
C LYS A 221 -0.96 -8.28 14.52
N PHE A 222 -0.90 -7.41 13.51
CA PHE A 222 0.23 -6.52 13.25
C PHE A 222 -0.09 -5.05 13.49
N SER A 223 -1.16 -4.76 14.23
CA SER A 223 -1.62 -3.41 14.53
C SER A 223 -0.56 -2.58 15.28
N ASP A 224 0.22 -3.20 16.16
CA ASP A 224 1.34 -2.57 16.90
C ASP A 224 2.38 -1.90 15.98
N ARG A 225 2.56 -2.42 14.76
CA ARG A 225 3.54 -1.88 13.81
C ARG A 225 3.15 -0.49 13.28
N ARG A 226 1.88 -0.11 13.45
CA ARG A 226 1.32 1.20 13.05
C ARG A 226 1.32 2.22 14.19
N LEU A 227 1.79 1.84 15.38
CA LEU A 227 1.86 2.73 16.54
C LEU A 227 3.05 3.70 16.45
N HIS A 228 3.02 4.59 15.46
CA HIS A 228 4.02 5.64 15.26
C HIS A 228 3.37 6.89 14.64
N PRO A 229 3.77 8.13 14.99
CA PRO A 229 3.21 9.36 14.45
C PRO A 229 3.12 9.40 12.92
N VAL A 230 4.11 8.83 12.22
CA VAL A 230 4.09 8.69 10.75
C VAL A 230 2.84 7.96 10.26
N HIS A 231 2.46 6.84 10.85
CA HIS A 231 1.27 6.09 10.41
C HIS A 231 -0.01 6.74 10.90
N ILE A 232 -0.01 7.29 12.12
CA ILE A 232 -1.15 8.02 12.67
C ILE A 232 -1.48 9.25 11.82
N SER A 233 -0.49 9.93 11.25
CA SER A 233 -0.71 11.06 10.33
C SER A 233 -1.45 10.67 9.05
N GLN A 234 -1.37 9.40 8.65
CA GLN A 234 -2.03 8.90 7.45
C GLN A 234 -3.49 8.52 7.74
N THR A 235 -3.84 8.32 9.01
CA THR A 235 -5.21 8.05 9.44
C THR A 235 -5.90 9.35 9.78
N SER A 236 -7.19 9.25 10.11
CA SER A 236 -7.88 10.35 10.77
C SER A 236 -7.22 10.59 12.12
N HIS A 237 -6.64 11.78 12.27
CA HIS A 237 -5.91 12.20 13.43
C HIS A 237 -6.21 13.65 13.77
N ALA A 238 -5.90 14.04 15.00
CA ALA A 238 -5.94 15.42 15.43
C ALA A 238 -4.68 15.76 16.24
N ILE A 239 -4.26 17.01 16.16
CA ILE A 239 -3.05 17.52 16.81
C ILE A 239 -3.47 18.41 17.97
N ILE A 240 -2.87 18.19 19.14
CA ILE A 240 -3.13 18.97 20.35
C ILE A 240 -1.84 19.72 20.66
N ASP A 241 -1.89 21.05 20.63
CA ASP A 241 -0.74 21.91 20.90
C ASP A 241 -0.70 22.32 22.37
N ALA A 242 0.48 22.31 22.98
CA ALA A 242 0.67 22.78 24.35
C ALA A 242 0.65 24.31 24.46
N SER A 243 1.00 25.03 23.39
CA SER A 243 1.22 26.48 23.45
C SER A 243 -0.08 27.29 23.50
N SER A 244 -1.15 26.74 22.95
CA SER A 244 -2.53 27.24 23.05
C SER A 244 -3.31 26.30 23.96
N SER A 245 -4.01 26.81 24.96
CA SER A 245 -4.96 26.01 25.75
C SER A 245 -6.14 25.66 24.85
N ASN A 246 -6.04 24.57 24.08
CA ASN A 246 -7.00 24.20 23.05
C ASN A 246 -7.89 23.02 23.46
N SER A 247 -9.08 22.98 22.87
CA SER A 247 -9.96 21.82 22.85
C SER A 247 -10.02 21.26 21.42
N VAL A 248 -9.93 19.95 21.29
CA VAL A 248 -9.92 19.27 19.99
C VAL A 248 -11.02 18.23 19.96
N ASP A 249 -11.87 18.32 18.94
CA ASP A 249 -13.03 17.46 18.73
C ASP A 249 -12.79 16.46 17.63
N PHE A 250 -12.89 15.19 17.99
CA PHE A 250 -12.58 14.07 17.13
C PHE A 250 -13.83 13.22 16.89
N VAL A 251 -14.46 13.37 15.71
CA VAL A 251 -15.72 12.70 15.35
C VAL A 251 -15.43 11.36 14.67
N ILE A 252 -15.96 10.27 15.22
CA ILE A 252 -15.74 8.90 14.77
C ILE A 252 -17.09 8.26 14.39
N PRO A 253 -17.31 7.90 13.12
CA PRO A 253 -18.53 7.24 12.69
C PRO A 253 -18.49 5.76 13.06
N TYR A 254 -19.68 5.17 13.19
CA TYR A 254 -19.82 3.74 13.36
C TYR A 254 -19.40 2.99 12.08
N ARG A 255 -18.35 2.17 12.19
CA ARG A 255 -17.91 1.24 11.13
C ARG A 255 -17.54 -0.10 11.75
N ASN A 256 -18.27 -1.15 11.37
CA ASN A 256 -18.06 -2.49 11.88
C ASN A 256 -18.43 -3.53 10.81
N TYR A 257 -17.88 -4.74 10.91
CA TYR A 257 -18.28 -5.89 10.08
C TYR A 257 -19.72 -6.34 10.38
N ARG A 258 -20.26 -6.00 11.55
CA ARG A 258 -21.67 -6.17 11.92
C ARG A 258 -22.45 -4.86 11.80
N THR A 259 -23.75 -4.97 11.55
CA THR A 259 -24.67 -3.82 11.51
C THR A 259 -24.86 -3.17 12.89
N TYR A 260 -24.92 -3.98 13.95
CA TYR A 260 -24.98 -3.53 15.34
C TYR A 260 -23.93 -4.26 16.18
N MET A 261 -23.34 -3.56 17.16
CA MET A 261 -22.43 -4.16 18.15
C MET A 261 -23.22 -4.66 19.34
N ASN A 262 -22.76 -5.73 19.98
CA ASN A 262 -23.27 -6.15 21.28
C ASN A 262 -22.77 -5.22 22.38
N ILE A 263 -23.68 -4.81 23.27
CA ILE A 263 -23.35 -4.05 24.48
C ILE A 263 -22.77 -5.01 25.51
N TYR A 264 -23.46 -6.12 25.80
CA TYR A 264 -23.01 -7.10 26.80
C TYR A 264 -21.98 -8.08 26.27
N ARG A 265 -21.08 -8.53 27.15
CA ARG A 265 -20.10 -9.57 26.85
C ARG A 265 -20.82 -10.88 26.56
N ASN A 266 -20.47 -11.50 25.44
CA ASN A 266 -20.90 -12.84 25.10
C ASN A 266 -19.68 -13.56 24.50
N ASP A 267 -19.34 -14.73 25.04
CA ASP A 267 -18.15 -15.48 24.65
C ASP A 267 -18.15 -15.85 23.16
N GLU A 268 -19.32 -15.97 22.54
CA GLU A 268 -19.49 -16.22 21.11
C GLU A 268 -19.41 -14.92 20.28
N LEU A 269 -20.07 -13.85 20.73
CA LEU A 269 -20.15 -12.59 19.98
C LEU A 269 -18.89 -11.73 20.09
N GLY A 270 -18.02 -11.98 21.09
CA GLY A 270 -16.80 -11.23 21.34
C GLY A 270 -16.98 -10.10 22.36
N ASP A 271 -15.97 -9.23 22.42
CA ASP A 271 -15.88 -8.21 23.46
C ASP A 271 -17.04 -7.20 23.41
N PRO A 272 -17.55 -6.77 24.59
CA PRO A 272 -18.64 -5.80 24.67
C PRO A 272 -18.23 -4.44 24.12
N ALA A 273 -19.13 -3.82 23.34
CA ALA A 273 -19.08 -2.43 22.91
C ALA A 273 -17.69 -1.97 22.38
N TYR A 274 -16.96 -2.84 21.68
CA TYR A 274 -15.64 -2.53 21.14
C TYR A 274 -15.70 -2.16 19.65
N LEU A 275 -15.50 -0.88 19.35
CA LEU A 275 -15.46 -0.36 17.98
C LEU A 275 -14.03 -0.17 17.48
N GLY A 276 -13.14 0.33 18.33
CA GLY A 276 -11.74 0.55 17.99
C GLY A 276 -10.93 1.10 19.14
N THR A 277 -9.68 1.44 18.84
CA THR A 277 -8.72 1.95 19.81
C THR A 277 -8.29 3.36 19.41
N LEU A 278 -8.47 4.29 20.35
CA LEU A 278 -7.94 5.64 20.29
C LEU A 278 -6.52 5.64 20.86
N VAL A 279 -5.55 6.13 20.09
CA VAL A 279 -4.13 6.14 20.45
C VAL A 279 -3.67 7.58 20.56
N VAL A 280 -3.09 7.95 21.70
CA VAL A 280 -2.51 9.28 21.93
C VAL A 280 -1.01 9.15 22.16
N ARG A 281 -0.22 9.81 21.31
CA ARG A 281 1.24 9.78 21.35
C ARG A 281 1.84 11.18 21.33
N VAL A 282 3.05 11.29 21.87
CA VAL A 282 3.85 12.51 21.79
C VAL A 282 4.39 12.67 20.37
N LEU A 283 4.02 13.74 19.68
CA LEU A 283 4.61 14.12 18.39
C LEU A 283 5.92 14.86 18.64
N ASN A 284 5.86 15.95 19.42
CA ASN A 284 7.00 16.74 19.85
C ASN A 284 7.07 16.75 21.38
N PRO A 285 8.23 16.49 21.98
CA PRO A 285 8.38 16.44 23.43
C PRO A 285 8.05 17.79 24.07
N LEU A 286 7.52 17.74 25.30
CA LEU A 286 7.19 18.93 26.06
C LEU A 286 8.46 19.66 26.49
N GLN A 287 8.59 20.93 26.11
CA GLN A 287 9.63 21.84 26.55
C GLN A 287 9.02 22.93 27.43
N VAL A 288 9.68 23.19 28.56
CA VAL A 288 9.25 24.18 29.56
C VAL A 288 10.45 25.00 30.03
N VAL A 289 10.21 26.24 30.45
CA VAL A 289 11.25 27.09 31.04
C VAL A 289 11.43 26.80 32.53
N THR A 290 12.59 27.15 33.08
CA THR A 290 12.89 27.01 34.51
C THR A 290 11.87 27.77 35.36
N GLY A 291 11.07 27.05 36.15
CA GLY A 291 10.02 27.61 37.02
C GLY A 291 8.58 27.41 36.55
N SER A 292 8.35 26.87 35.34
CA SER A 292 7.02 26.43 34.89
C SER A 292 6.73 24.96 35.28
N SER A 293 5.46 24.55 35.26
CA SER A 293 5.08 23.16 35.56
C SER A 293 5.72 22.20 34.57
N THR A 294 6.36 21.13 35.06
CA THR A 294 6.94 20.08 34.22
C THR A 294 5.91 19.03 33.78
N THR A 295 4.67 19.15 34.25
CA THR A 295 3.57 18.25 33.95
C THR A 295 2.31 19.03 33.58
N LEU A 296 1.67 18.60 32.49
CA LEU A 296 0.37 19.07 32.02
C LEU A 296 -0.67 17.98 32.25
N ARG A 297 -1.92 18.38 32.53
CA ARG A 297 -3.06 17.48 32.70
C ARG A 297 -4.14 17.82 31.69
N GLY A 298 -4.77 16.79 31.14
CA GLY A 298 -5.91 16.94 30.25
C GLY A 298 -7.07 16.02 30.63
N VAL A 299 -8.27 16.42 30.20
CA VAL A 299 -9.53 15.69 30.39
C VAL A 299 -9.98 15.15 29.03
N ILE A 300 -10.50 13.92 29.02
CA ILE A 300 -11.08 13.30 27.83
C ILE A 300 -12.57 13.06 28.08
N SER A 301 -13.38 13.64 27.21
CA SER A 301 -14.83 13.52 27.24
C SER A 301 -15.34 12.84 25.98
N ILE A 302 -16.40 12.06 26.08
CA ILE A 302 -17.07 11.42 24.94
C ILE A 302 -18.53 11.82 24.90
N ARG A 303 -19.10 11.96 23.71
CA ARG A 303 -20.55 12.00 23.47
C ARG A 303 -20.91 11.04 22.34
N PHE A 304 -22.15 10.58 22.32
CA PHE A 304 -22.65 9.73 21.25
C PHE A 304 -23.67 10.49 20.41
N THR A 305 -23.47 10.47 19.09
CA THR A 305 -24.40 11.06 18.13
C THR A 305 -25.02 9.97 17.26
N ASN A 306 -26.20 10.23 16.70
CA ASN A 306 -26.93 9.27 15.86
C ASN A 306 -27.12 7.88 16.51
N CYS A 307 -27.31 7.83 17.83
CA CYS A 307 -27.47 6.58 18.56
C CYS A 307 -28.78 5.86 18.22
N ARG A 308 -28.64 4.58 17.89
CA ARG A 308 -29.72 3.63 17.63
C ARG A 308 -29.48 2.40 18.48
N LEU A 309 -30.47 2.08 19.32
CA LEU A 309 -30.39 0.97 20.26
C LEU A 309 -31.54 -0.01 20.01
N MET A 310 -31.26 -1.31 20.17
CA MET A 310 -32.26 -2.36 19.98
C MET A 310 -32.05 -3.56 20.92
N GLY A 311 -33.05 -4.45 20.95
CA GLY A 311 -33.03 -5.67 21.74
C GLY A 311 -33.22 -5.38 23.22
N MET A 312 -34.46 -5.11 23.64
CA MET A 312 -34.75 -4.84 25.05
C MET A 312 -34.46 -6.10 25.88
N LEU A 313 -33.52 -5.99 26.83
CA LEU A 313 -33.15 -7.10 27.68
C LEU A 313 -33.20 -6.63 29.14
N PRO A 314 -33.86 -7.36 30.05
CA PRO A 314 -33.78 -7.04 31.46
C PRO A 314 -32.33 -7.25 31.97
N PRO A 315 -31.80 -6.35 32.81
CA PRO A 315 -30.40 -6.38 33.25
C PRO A 315 -29.97 -7.69 33.94
N THR A 316 -30.93 -8.44 34.50
CA THR A 316 -30.71 -9.71 35.20
C THR A 316 -30.54 -10.92 34.26
N ILE A 317 -31.07 -10.87 33.04
CA ILE A 317 -31.00 -11.97 32.06
C ILE A 317 -29.76 -11.87 31.16
N ALA A 318 -29.06 -10.72 31.17
CA ALA A 318 -27.83 -10.47 30.41
C ALA A 318 -26.68 -11.48 30.66
N SER A 319 -26.83 -12.40 31.63
CA SER A 319 -25.84 -13.42 31.99
C SER A 319 -26.20 -14.87 31.57
N ARG A 320 -27.29 -15.12 30.81
CA ARG A 320 -27.61 -16.50 30.40
C ARG A 320 -28.14 -16.65 28.95
N THR A 321 -27.42 -17.53 28.26
CA THR A 321 -27.87 -18.54 27.28
C THR A 321 -28.12 -18.20 25.81
N ASN A 322 -27.49 -19.04 25.00
CA ASN A 322 -27.67 -19.33 23.58
C ASN A 322 -29.13 -19.68 23.27
N LEU A 323 -29.67 -19.06 22.21
CA LEU A 323 -30.95 -19.40 21.61
C LEU A 323 -30.72 -19.76 20.14
N THR A 324 -30.74 -21.05 19.85
CA THR A 324 -30.82 -21.61 18.50
C THR A 324 -32.25 -21.49 18.00
N THR A 325 -32.44 -20.90 16.82
CA THR A 325 -33.75 -20.79 16.17
C THR A 325 -33.92 -21.91 15.15
N GLU A 326 -34.86 -22.83 15.41
CA GLU A 326 -35.41 -23.75 14.41
C GLU A 326 -36.60 -23.07 13.71
N MET A 327 -36.63 -23.07 12.39
CA MET A 327 -37.87 -22.83 11.64
C MET A 327 -38.03 -23.90 10.55
N PHE A 328 -39.17 -24.57 10.62
CA PHE A 328 -39.68 -25.55 9.66
C PHE A 328 -39.91 -24.94 8.28
N ALA A 329 -39.65 -25.76 7.26
CA ALA A 329 -39.95 -25.51 5.86
C ALA A 329 -41.46 -25.64 5.57
N THR A 330 -41.96 -24.88 4.60
CA THR A 330 -43.13 -25.29 3.81
C THR A 330 -43.07 -24.72 2.40
N MET A 331 -43.34 -25.60 1.44
CA MET A 331 -43.25 -25.48 -0.01
C MET A 331 -44.21 -24.45 -0.63
N ALA A 332 -43.83 -23.90 -1.79
CA ALA A 332 -44.65 -23.96 -3.01
C ALA A 332 -43.79 -23.58 -4.23
N GLY A 333 -43.70 -24.50 -5.18
CA GLY A 333 -43.02 -24.32 -6.46
C GLY A 333 -43.98 -24.05 -7.61
N ILE A 334 -43.36 -23.51 -8.67
CA ILE A 334 -43.68 -23.64 -10.09
C ILE A 334 -44.94 -22.90 -10.56
N GLU A 335 -44.74 -21.86 -11.37
CA GLU A 335 -45.27 -21.84 -12.74
C GLU A 335 -44.38 -21.00 -13.65
N ALA A 336 -44.04 -21.58 -14.80
CA ALA A 336 -43.13 -21.05 -15.80
C ALA A 336 -43.90 -20.67 -17.07
N VAL A 337 -43.37 -19.66 -17.77
CA VAL A 337 -43.52 -19.34 -19.20
C VAL A 337 -44.91 -18.90 -19.70
N LYS A 338 -44.99 -17.64 -20.14
CA LYS A 338 -46.01 -17.17 -21.10
C LYS A 338 -45.41 -16.34 -22.24
N PHE A 339 -45.51 -16.94 -23.43
CA PHE A 339 -45.83 -16.36 -24.75
C PHE A 339 -44.87 -15.37 -25.42
N LEU A 340 -44.06 -15.93 -26.33
CA LEU A 340 -43.72 -15.32 -27.62
C LEU A 340 -44.82 -15.71 -28.63
N LYS A 341 -45.51 -14.71 -29.21
CA LYS A 341 -46.37 -14.88 -30.39
C LYS A 341 -45.49 -14.93 -31.63
N SER A 342 -45.62 -15.97 -32.44
CA SER A 342 -45.31 -15.90 -33.87
C SER A 342 -46.58 -16.20 -34.68
N TYR A 343 -46.81 -15.38 -35.69
CA TYR A 343 -47.96 -15.39 -36.57
C TYR A 343 -47.64 -16.29 -37.77
N MET A 344 -48.40 -17.39 -37.90
CA MET A 344 -48.37 -18.40 -38.97
C MET A 344 -47.04 -19.15 -39.19
N SER A 345 -46.89 -20.34 -38.58
CA SER A 345 -45.80 -21.28 -38.90
C SER A 345 -46.34 -22.53 -39.62
N ASP A 346 -45.80 -22.77 -40.81
CA ASP A 346 -45.93 -23.99 -41.59
C ASP A 346 -45.06 -25.10 -40.96
N ARG A 347 -45.62 -26.30 -40.80
CA ARG A 347 -45.13 -27.34 -39.88
C ARG A 347 -44.03 -28.24 -40.48
N ASN A 348 -43.57 -27.95 -41.71
CA ASN A 348 -42.74 -28.87 -42.50
C ASN A 348 -41.47 -28.23 -43.11
N ARG A 349 -40.96 -27.14 -42.51
CA ARG A 349 -39.69 -26.49 -42.91
C ARG A 349 -38.94 -25.96 -41.67
N ASP A 350 -38.44 -26.88 -40.86
CA ASP A 350 -37.84 -26.65 -39.55
C ASP A 350 -36.30 -26.58 -39.53
N GLN A 351 -35.62 -26.85 -40.64
CA GLN A 351 -34.15 -26.75 -40.73
C GLN A 351 -33.67 -26.04 -42.02
N PRO A 352 -33.74 -24.70 -42.09
CA PRO A 352 -33.09 -23.97 -43.19
C PRO A 352 -31.56 -24.18 -43.11
N PRO A 353 -30.88 -24.54 -44.20
CA PRO A 353 -29.42 -24.60 -44.21
C PRO A 353 -28.86 -23.20 -44.00
N CYS A 354 -27.82 -23.06 -43.16
CA CYS A 354 -27.02 -21.85 -43.06
C CYS A 354 -25.80 -22.00 -44.01
N PRO A 355 -25.84 -21.44 -45.24
CA PRO A 355 -24.74 -21.56 -46.20
C PRO A 355 -23.57 -20.61 -45.90
N GLN A 356 -23.62 -19.89 -44.77
CA GLN A 356 -22.55 -18.99 -44.37
C GLN A 356 -21.34 -19.83 -43.95
N GLN A 357 -20.17 -19.52 -44.52
CA GLN A 357 -18.93 -20.18 -44.13
C GLN A 357 -18.71 -19.98 -42.62
N PRO A 358 -18.29 -21.04 -41.89
CA PRO A 358 -18.02 -20.91 -40.47
C PRO A 358 -16.90 -19.88 -40.28
N PRO A 359 -17.05 -18.93 -39.35
CA PRO A 359 -15.99 -17.99 -39.04
C PRO A 359 -14.75 -18.73 -38.54
N PHE A 360 -13.57 -18.30 -38.97
CA PHE A 360 -12.31 -18.78 -38.42
C PHE A 360 -12.16 -18.24 -37.00
N PHE A 361 -11.88 -19.12 -36.04
CA PHE A 361 -11.56 -18.74 -34.67
C PHE A 361 -10.12 -19.14 -34.35
N THR A 362 -9.39 -18.25 -33.67
CA THR A 362 -8.10 -18.60 -33.07
C THR A 362 -8.35 -18.98 -31.61
N PRO A 363 -8.13 -20.24 -31.21
CA PRO A 363 -8.33 -20.63 -29.82
C PRO A 363 -7.25 -19.99 -28.94
N THR A 364 -7.69 -19.30 -27.88
CA THR A 364 -6.84 -18.79 -26.80
C THR A 364 -7.26 -19.43 -25.49
N ALA A 365 -6.30 -19.90 -24.68
CA ALA A 365 -6.61 -20.62 -23.45
C ALA A 365 -7.26 -19.73 -22.37
N SER A 366 -6.91 -18.44 -22.31
CA SER A 366 -7.49 -17.49 -21.37
C SER A 366 -7.67 -16.11 -21.99
N GLY A 367 -8.54 -15.31 -21.37
CA GLY A 367 -8.54 -13.86 -21.54
C GLY A 367 -7.23 -13.23 -21.06
N SER A 368 -7.06 -11.95 -21.38
CA SER A 368 -5.89 -11.16 -21.00
C SER A 368 -5.64 -11.20 -19.48
N ILE A 369 -4.37 -11.23 -19.10
CA ILE A 369 -3.92 -11.13 -17.70
C ILE A 369 -3.48 -9.71 -17.32
N ALA A 370 -3.37 -8.82 -18.32
CA ALA A 370 -2.81 -7.48 -18.18
C ALA A 370 -3.87 -6.37 -18.17
N THR A 371 -5.03 -6.61 -18.76
CA THR A 371 -6.12 -5.63 -18.88
C THR A 371 -6.87 -5.54 -17.55
N GLY A 372 -7.04 -4.32 -17.04
CA GLY A 372 -7.77 -4.06 -15.79
C GLY A 372 -8.90 -3.03 -15.94
N LYS A 373 -9.06 -2.44 -17.14
CA LYS A 373 -10.00 -1.35 -17.41
C LYS A 373 -10.61 -1.54 -18.80
N ASN A 374 -11.89 -1.21 -18.95
CA ASN A 374 -12.63 -1.21 -20.22
C ASN A 374 -12.56 -2.55 -20.99
N ASP A 375 -12.38 -3.67 -20.28
CA ASP A 375 -12.35 -5.02 -20.86
C ASP A 375 -13.42 -5.88 -20.18
N ALA A 376 -14.23 -6.57 -20.99
CA ALA A 376 -15.29 -7.45 -20.52
C ALA A 376 -14.78 -8.89 -20.58
N GLU A 377 -14.34 -9.40 -19.43
CA GLU A 377 -13.81 -10.76 -19.34
C GLU A 377 -14.93 -11.80 -19.17
N SER A 378 -14.85 -12.89 -19.93
CA SER A 378 -15.72 -14.05 -19.74
C SER A 378 -15.27 -14.89 -18.53
N VAL A 379 -16.14 -15.05 -17.55
CA VAL A 379 -15.86 -15.79 -16.31
C VAL A 379 -16.95 -16.79 -15.99
N CYS A 380 -16.62 -17.81 -15.20
CA CYS A 380 -17.62 -18.68 -14.58
C CYS A 380 -18.08 -18.06 -13.25
N PRO A 381 -19.26 -17.41 -13.18
CA PRO A 381 -19.74 -16.84 -11.93
C PRO A 381 -20.12 -17.95 -10.96
N MET A 382 -19.53 -17.95 -9.76
CA MET A 382 -19.86 -18.91 -8.69
C MET A 382 -21.08 -18.42 -7.90
N ARG A 383 -22.11 -17.97 -8.63
CA ARG A 383 -23.38 -17.42 -8.14
C ARG A 383 -24.53 -18.21 -8.74
N ILE A 384 -25.68 -18.21 -8.06
CA ILE A 384 -26.90 -18.80 -8.62
C ILE A 384 -27.48 -17.94 -9.76
N ASP A 385 -27.40 -16.62 -9.61
CA ASP A 385 -27.74 -15.66 -10.65
C ASP A 385 -26.44 -15.19 -11.32
N ALA A 386 -26.31 -15.49 -12.61
CA ALA A 386 -25.12 -15.20 -13.40
C ALA A 386 -24.88 -13.70 -13.63
N LEU A 387 -25.91 -12.85 -13.48
CA LEU A 387 -25.81 -11.40 -13.72
C LEU A 387 -25.76 -10.58 -12.43
N ALA A 388 -25.93 -11.20 -11.26
CA ALA A 388 -26.01 -10.49 -9.99
C ALA A 388 -24.64 -9.95 -9.54
N GLN A 389 -24.61 -8.69 -9.11
CA GLN A 389 -23.44 -8.03 -8.50
C GLN A 389 -23.68 -7.72 -7.01
N THR A 390 -22.60 -7.62 -6.23
CA THR A 390 -22.70 -7.26 -4.81
C THR A 390 -23.08 -5.78 -4.66
N PRO A 391 -24.17 -5.44 -3.94
CA PRO A 391 -24.56 -4.06 -3.72
C PRO A 391 -23.68 -3.39 -2.66
N HIS A 392 -23.37 -2.12 -2.87
CA HIS A 392 -22.66 -1.25 -1.92
C HIS A 392 -23.64 -0.25 -1.30
N PRO A 393 -23.98 -0.37 0.01
CA PRO A 393 -24.88 0.58 0.67
C PRO A 393 -24.27 1.98 0.84
N ASP A 394 -22.94 2.07 0.81
CA ASP A 394 -22.15 3.26 1.10
C ASP A 394 -21.29 3.61 -0.12
N THR A 395 -21.68 4.65 -0.85
CA THR A 395 -20.95 5.14 -2.01
C THR A 395 -19.89 6.20 -1.66
N ASN A 396 -20.14 7.00 -0.61
CA ASN A 396 -19.29 8.16 -0.26
C ASN A 396 -17.97 7.81 0.44
N ASP A 397 -17.88 6.61 1.03
CA ASP A 397 -16.73 6.18 1.84
C ASP A 397 -15.63 5.45 1.03
N VAL A 398 -15.89 5.20 -0.26
CA VAL A 398 -14.96 4.46 -1.13
C VAL A 398 -13.92 5.42 -1.70
N LYS A 399 -12.91 5.74 -0.88
CA LYS A 399 -11.71 6.47 -1.31
C LYS A 399 -10.67 5.47 -1.81
N PHE A 400 -10.75 5.02 -3.06
CA PHE A 400 -9.80 4.05 -3.64
C PHE A 400 -9.15 4.54 -4.94
N THR A 401 -8.85 5.84 -5.02
CA THR A 401 -8.12 6.44 -6.13
C THR A 401 -6.73 6.92 -5.70
N VAL A 402 -5.81 7.01 -6.67
CA VAL A 402 -4.46 7.58 -6.47
C VAL A 402 -4.56 8.99 -5.90
N ARG A 403 -5.49 9.81 -6.40
CA ARG A 403 -5.66 11.20 -5.95
C ARG A 403 -6.07 11.29 -4.49
N ASP A 404 -7.06 10.51 -4.08
CA ASP A 404 -7.56 10.55 -2.70
C ASP A 404 -6.45 10.19 -1.71
N ILE A 405 -5.71 9.11 -1.98
CA ILE A 405 -4.65 8.63 -1.09
C ILE A 405 -3.39 9.52 -1.14
N ALA A 406 -2.99 10.00 -2.33
CA ALA A 406 -1.83 10.87 -2.47
C ALA A 406 -2.05 12.25 -1.84
N SER A 407 -3.30 12.71 -1.72
CA SER A 407 -3.64 14.01 -1.12
C SER A 407 -3.57 14.05 0.42
N ILE A 408 -3.37 12.89 1.07
CA ILE A 408 -3.27 12.78 2.52
C ILE A 408 -1.90 13.29 2.99
N PHE A 409 -1.89 14.33 3.83
CA PHE A 409 -0.67 14.83 4.46
C PHE A 409 -0.07 13.78 5.38
N SER A 410 1.10 13.28 5.02
CA SER A 410 1.82 12.27 5.80
C SER A 410 3.02 12.91 6.49
N TYR A 411 3.09 12.81 7.81
CA TYR A 411 4.24 13.20 8.61
C TYR A 411 5.44 12.32 8.24
N VAL A 412 6.60 12.94 8.01
CA VAL A 412 7.84 12.24 7.65
C VAL A 412 8.84 12.29 8.80
N LYS A 413 9.21 13.50 9.23
CA LYS A 413 10.19 13.75 10.28
C LYS A 413 10.03 15.14 10.90
N THR A 414 10.61 15.32 12.06
CA THR A 414 10.81 16.61 12.72
C THR A 414 12.26 17.06 12.54
N ILE A 415 12.47 18.34 12.26
CA ILE A 415 13.78 19.00 12.30
C ILE A 415 13.78 20.07 13.41
N GLU A 416 14.94 20.40 13.94
CA GLU A 416 15.08 21.40 14.99
C GLU A 416 15.66 22.71 14.43
N LEU A 417 15.01 23.83 14.72
CA LEU A 417 15.51 25.17 14.51
C LEU A 417 16.04 25.71 15.84
N ALA A 418 17.36 25.68 16.01
CA ALA A 418 18.04 26.21 17.19
C ALA A 418 18.43 27.68 16.99
N ALA A 419 18.36 28.48 18.07
CA ALA A 419 18.82 29.88 18.06
C ALA A 419 20.34 30.06 17.84
N SER A 420 21.11 28.97 17.86
CA SER A 420 22.53 28.99 17.49
C SER A 420 22.77 29.13 15.98
N LYS A 421 21.76 28.87 15.15
CA LYS A 421 21.86 29.00 13.70
C LYS A 421 21.83 30.46 13.30
N THR A 422 22.85 30.88 12.56
CA THR A 422 23.05 32.26 12.08
C THR A 422 22.45 32.44 10.69
N SER A 423 22.35 33.69 10.24
CA SER A 423 21.87 34.01 8.90
C SER A 423 22.75 33.33 7.84
N GLY A 424 22.11 32.64 6.89
CA GLY A 424 22.75 31.88 5.82
C GLY A 424 22.97 30.40 6.12
N ASP A 425 22.76 29.95 7.36
CA ASP A 425 22.91 28.53 7.69
C ASP A 425 21.82 27.67 7.02
N LYS A 426 22.23 26.53 6.45
CA LYS A 426 21.32 25.50 5.94
C LYS A 426 20.75 24.70 7.11
N ILE A 427 19.42 24.62 7.20
CA ILE A 427 18.73 23.81 8.21
C ILE A 427 18.61 22.37 7.72
N ALA A 428 17.99 22.18 6.55
CA ALA A 428 17.73 20.88 5.96
C ALA A 428 17.62 20.99 4.45
N CYS A 429 17.94 19.91 3.74
CA CYS A 429 17.72 19.85 2.31
C CYS A 429 17.34 18.45 1.83
N PHE A 430 16.17 18.34 1.21
CA PHE A 430 15.53 17.09 0.82
C PHE A 430 15.40 17.01 -0.70
N GLU A 431 15.37 15.80 -1.23
CA GLU A 431 15.05 15.59 -2.63
C GLU A 431 13.59 15.98 -2.94
N ALA A 432 13.37 16.71 -4.03
CA ALA A 432 12.04 17.06 -4.50
C ALA A 432 11.50 15.94 -5.40
N GLY A 433 11.08 14.84 -4.75
CA GLY A 433 10.43 13.70 -5.36
C GLY A 433 9.43 13.04 -4.40
N PRO A 434 8.56 12.14 -4.88
CA PRO A 434 7.54 11.49 -4.07
C PRO A 434 8.15 10.58 -3.00
N ILE A 435 9.40 10.16 -3.19
CA ILE A 435 10.19 9.44 -2.21
C ILE A 435 11.57 10.09 -2.08
N TRP A 436 12.04 10.23 -0.84
CA TRP A 436 13.33 10.79 -0.48
C TRP A 436 14.39 9.70 -0.33
N GLU A 437 15.59 10.08 0.08
CA GLU A 437 16.60 9.12 0.50
C GLU A 437 16.14 8.31 1.72
N LEU A 438 16.46 7.01 1.74
CA LEU A 438 15.99 6.09 2.78
C LEU A 438 16.44 6.49 4.20
N SER A 439 17.56 7.22 4.31
CA SER A 439 18.10 7.77 5.57
C SER A 439 17.18 8.82 6.20
N GLU A 440 16.31 9.46 5.43
CA GLU A 440 15.40 10.50 5.91
C GLU A 440 14.17 9.95 6.64
N TYR A 441 13.88 8.65 6.46
CA TYR A 441 12.69 8.02 7.02
C TYR A 441 12.98 7.33 8.36
N ALA A 442 11.99 7.37 9.27
CA ALA A 442 12.05 6.61 10.51
C ALA A 442 12.05 5.10 10.22
N THR A 443 13.00 4.37 10.80
CA THR A 443 13.18 2.92 10.60
C THR A 443 12.76 2.09 11.80
N THR A 444 12.50 0.81 11.58
CA THR A 444 12.27 -0.20 12.63
C THR A 444 12.84 -1.54 12.17
N SER A 445 13.52 -2.25 13.07
CA SER A 445 14.02 -3.59 12.79
C SER A 445 12.97 -4.62 13.18
N ILE A 446 12.54 -5.43 12.22
CA ILE A 446 11.55 -6.50 12.42
C ILE A 446 12.16 -7.77 11.83
N ASP A 447 12.27 -8.83 12.65
CA ASP A 447 12.88 -10.12 12.27
C ASP A 447 14.27 -9.97 11.60
N GLY A 448 15.08 -9.02 12.09
CA GLY A 448 16.42 -8.73 11.56
C GLY A 448 16.46 -7.93 10.26
N THR A 449 15.30 -7.52 9.73
CA THR A 449 15.18 -6.73 8.49
C THR A 449 14.76 -5.30 8.80
N THR A 450 15.44 -4.32 8.17
CA THR A 450 15.10 -2.90 8.31
C THR A 450 13.85 -2.56 7.51
N CYS A 451 12.82 -2.09 8.21
CA CYS A 451 11.59 -1.59 7.63
C CYS A 451 11.52 -0.06 7.78
N TYR A 452 10.98 0.62 6.76
CA TYR A 452 10.89 2.07 6.64
C TYR A 452 9.44 2.53 6.77
N ARG A 453 9.22 3.64 7.47
CA ARG A 453 7.90 4.26 7.58
C ARG A 453 7.75 5.32 6.49
N LEU A 454 7.08 4.92 5.41
CA LEU A 454 6.93 5.74 4.21
C LEU A 454 5.62 6.56 4.24
N PRO A 455 5.61 7.80 3.71
CA PRO A 455 4.38 8.55 3.49
C PRO A 455 3.53 7.92 2.39
N THR A 456 2.24 8.26 2.32
CA THR A 456 1.29 7.67 1.34
C THR A 456 1.76 7.85 -0.10
N ILE A 457 2.23 9.04 -0.47
CA ILE A 457 2.76 9.37 -1.79
C ILE A 457 3.97 8.49 -2.17
N ALA A 458 4.86 8.20 -1.21
CA ALA A 458 6.02 7.35 -1.45
C ALA A 458 5.58 5.91 -1.75
N VAL A 459 4.68 5.34 -0.94
CA VAL A 459 4.16 3.98 -1.15
C VAL A 459 3.51 3.83 -2.53
N LEU A 460 2.64 4.77 -2.91
CA LEU A 460 1.98 4.73 -4.22
C LEU A 460 2.99 4.85 -5.37
N SER A 461 3.96 5.77 -5.27
CA SER A 461 4.96 5.96 -6.34
C SER A 461 5.80 4.71 -6.61
N GLN A 462 5.96 3.82 -5.64
CA GLN A 462 6.71 2.57 -5.81
C GLN A 462 5.93 1.46 -6.53
N LEU A 463 4.64 1.67 -6.83
CA LEU A 463 3.81 0.75 -7.61
C LEU A 463 3.81 1.09 -9.12
N TYR A 464 4.40 2.22 -9.50
CA TYR A 464 4.39 2.77 -10.85
C TYR A 464 5.81 3.09 -11.32
N ALA A 465 6.08 2.99 -12.63
CA ALA A 465 7.38 3.32 -13.19
C ALA A 465 7.65 4.83 -13.17
N TYR A 466 6.60 5.63 -13.40
CA TYR A 466 6.74 7.06 -13.58
C TYR A 466 5.77 7.87 -12.72
N TRP A 467 6.17 9.10 -12.43
CA TRP A 467 5.37 10.09 -11.72
C TRP A 467 5.56 11.49 -12.30
N ARG A 468 4.60 12.37 -12.04
CA ARG A 468 4.70 13.80 -12.34
C ARG A 468 3.79 14.62 -11.42
N GLY A 469 3.94 15.93 -11.50
CA GLY A 469 3.09 16.89 -10.79
C GLY A 469 3.73 17.39 -9.51
N ASP A 470 3.11 18.41 -8.96
CA ASP A 470 3.66 19.20 -7.86
C ASP A 470 3.57 18.41 -6.56
N ILE A 471 4.48 18.69 -5.64
CA ILE A 471 4.52 18.07 -4.31
C ILE A 471 4.31 19.17 -3.30
N GLU A 472 3.37 18.96 -2.37
CA GLU A 472 3.10 19.93 -1.33
C GLU A 472 3.76 19.48 -0.04
N ILE A 473 4.61 20.34 0.50
CA ILE A 473 5.33 20.14 1.75
C ILE A 473 4.78 21.13 2.77
N LYS A 474 4.11 20.61 3.80
CA LYS A 474 3.64 21.42 4.92
C LYS A 474 4.69 21.42 6.02
N LEU A 475 5.09 22.61 6.43
CA LEU A 475 6.02 22.87 7.53
C LEU A 475 5.21 23.45 8.69
N ASP A 476 5.04 22.65 9.74
CA ASP A 476 4.35 23.06 10.96
C ASP A 476 5.38 23.38 12.04
N PHE A 477 5.42 24.64 12.47
CA PHE A 477 6.34 25.14 13.48
C PHE A 477 5.70 25.04 14.87
N VAL A 478 6.29 24.21 15.72
CA VAL A 478 5.89 24.08 17.12
C VAL A 478 6.57 25.17 17.92
N ALA A 479 6.00 26.36 17.89
CA ALA A 479 6.53 27.56 18.51
C ALA A 479 5.47 28.29 19.32
N THR A 480 5.90 28.96 20.40
CA THR A 480 5.05 29.93 21.11
C THR A 480 5.09 31.29 20.42
N ARG A 481 4.14 32.18 20.74
CA ARG A 481 4.07 33.57 20.26
C ARG A 481 5.32 34.43 20.48
N PHE A 482 6.21 33.99 21.36
CA PHE A 482 7.44 34.70 21.71
C PHE A 482 8.65 34.31 20.85
N HIS A 483 8.45 33.43 19.85
CA HIS A 483 9.46 33.08 18.87
C HIS A 483 9.21 33.84 17.56
N GLN A 484 10.29 34.37 16.98
CA GLN A 484 10.25 35.01 15.67
C GLN A 484 11.46 34.55 14.86
N ALA A 485 11.26 34.18 13.60
CA ALA A 485 12.34 33.76 12.70
C ALA A 485 11.91 34.01 11.26
N ARG A 486 12.88 34.16 10.37
CA ARG A 486 12.60 34.24 8.93
C ARG A 486 13.40 33.19 8.19
N LEU A 487 12.73 32.39 7.37
CA LEU A 487 13.33 31.28 6.65
C LEU A 487 13.19 31.50 5.14
N TRP A 488 14.27 31.22 4.42
CA TRP A 488 14.24 31.15 2.96
C TRP A 488 14.10 29.70 2.55
N ILE A 489 12.96 29.40 1.93
CA ILE A 489 12.63 28.05 1.49
C ILE A 489 12.76 28.05 -0.03
N CYS A 490 13.74 27.33 -0.56
CA CYS A 490 14.05 27.36 -1.99
C CYS A 490 13.99 25.96 -2.62
N TRP A 491 13.78 25.98 -3.93
CA TRP A 491 13.78 24.80 -4.76
C TRP A 491 14.80 24.97 -5.89
N ILE A 492 15.52 23.89 -6.17
CA ILE A 492 16.69 23.86 -7.05
C ILE A 492 16.46 22.78 -8.13
N PRO A 493 16.20 23.16 -9.39
CA PRO A 493 16.06 22.23 -10.51
C PRO A 493 17.40 21.63 -10.92
N GLY A 494 17.44 20.34 -11.24
CA GLY A 494 18.54 19.72 -11.99
C GLY A 494 19.89 19.63 -11.26
N TYR A 495 20.00 20.16 -10.04
CA TYR A 495 21.21 20.13 -9.23
C TYR A 495 20.92 19.56 -7.85
N LEU A 496 21.68 18.53 -7.46
CA LEU A 496 21.53 17.81 -6.20
C LEU A 496 22.66 18.08 -5.21
N GLY A 497 23.69 18.82 -5.63
CA GLY A 497 24.80 19.23 -4.76
C GLY A 497 24.37 20.29 -3.75
N ASP A 498 25.31 20.72 -2.92
CA ASP A 498 25.08 21.78 -1.94
C ASP A 498 25.28 23.16 -2.59
N LEU A 499 24.47 24.13 -2.15
CA LEU A 499 24.51 25.53 -2.56
C LEU A 499 24.75 26.42 -1.34
N THR A 500 25.38 27.57 -1.55
CA THR A 500 25.47 28.61 -0.53
C THR A 500 24.15 29.39 -0.44
N TYR A 501 23.93 30.10 0.66
CA TYR A 501 22.71 30.90 0.83
C TYR A 501 22.55 31.99 -0.24
N ALA A 502 23.63 32.66 -0.64
CA ALA A 502 23.60 33.68 -1.68
C ALA A 502 23.17 33.11 -3.04
N GLU A 503 23.65 31.92 -3.39
CA GLU A 503 23.23 31.20 -4.60
C GLU A 503 21.79 30.72 -4.47
N ALA A 504 21.39 30.21 -3.30
CA ALA A 504 20.02 29.77 -3.03
C ALA A 504 18.99 30.90 -3.12
N GLN A 505 19.37 32.15 -2.83
CA GLN A 505 18.53 33.34 -3.03
C GLN A 505 18.30 33.68 -4.50
N SER A 506 19.20 33.26 -5.38
CA SER A 506 19.01 33.39 -6.84
C SER A 506 18.05 32.33 -7.40
N CYS A 507 17.87 31.23 -6.68
CA CYS A 507 16.90 30.19 -7.02
C CYS A 507 15.48 30.61 -6.61
N ALA A 508 14.51 29.93 -7.20
CA ALA A 508 13.11 30.11 -6.84
C ALA A 508 12.86 29.69 -5.39
N GLY A 509 12.19 30.55 -4.63
CA GLY A 509 11.89 30.28 -3.24
C GLY A 509 10.85 31.22 -2.66
N THR A 510 10.40 30.85 -1.47
CA THR A 510 9.42 31.59 -0.66
C THR A 510 10.07 31.98 0.64
N MET A 511 9.97 33.26 0.99
CA MET A 511 10.34 33.74 2.32
C MET A 511 9.18 33.47 3.27
N PHE A 512 9.43 32.69 4.31
CA PHE A 512 8.47 32.42 5.37
C PHE A 512 8.87 33.21 6.63
N ASP A 513 7.91 33.94 7.19
CA ASP A 513 8.08 34.69 8.44
C ASP A 513 7.29 33.99 9.55
N LEU A 514 7.99 33.52 10.58
CA LEU A 514 7.43 32.93 11.77
C LEU A 514 7.00 34.07 12.72
N SER A 515 5.70 34.19 12.94
CA SER A 515 5.07 35.21 13.80
C SER A 515 3.87 34.60 14.55
N ASP A 516 3.25 35.38 15.46
CA ASP A 516 2.18 34.92 16.38
C ASP A 516 1.08 34.10 15.68
N ASP A 517 0.50 34.64 14.61
CA ASP A 517 -0.59 34.00 13.87
C ASP A 517 -0.12 32.98 12.80
N ASN A 518 1.16 33.00 12.43
CA ASN A 518 1.68 32.26 11.28
C ASN A 518 2.63 31.13 11.72
N ARG A 519 2.05 30.02 12.17
CA ARG A 519 2.78 28.84 12.68
C ARG A 519 2.86 27.66 11.70
N SER A 520 2.19 27.74 10.55
CA SER A 520 2.26 26.71 9.52
C SER A 520 2.34 27.31 8.12
N THR A 521 3.08 26.67 7.23
CA THR A 521 3.09 27.03 5.80
C THR A 521 3.10 25.79 4.94
N THR A 522 2.36 25.83 3.84
CA THR A 522 2.40 24.79 2.81
C THR A 522 3.15 25.33 1.61
N VAL A 523 4.31 24.75 1.33
CA VAL A 523 5.13 25.10 0.19
C VAL A 523 4.86 24.12 -0.94
N VAL A 524 4.47 24.65 -2.09
CA VAL A 524 4.25 23.87 -3.30
C VAL A 524 5.56 23.79 -4.06
N VAL A 525 6.12 22.58 -4.16
CA VAL A 525 7.31 22.30 -4.93
C VAL A 525 6.90 21.98 -6.37
N PRO A 526 7.25 22.83 -7.35
CA PRO A 526 6.80 22.66 -8.72
C PRO A 526 7.51 21.49 -9.41
N TYR A 527 6.80 20.81 -10.31
CA TYR A 527 7.39 19.83 -11.20
C TYR A 527 8.08 20.50 -12.39
N ILE A 528 9.39 20.67 -12.29
CA ILE A 528 10.23 21.16 -13.40
C ILE A 528 11.28 20.09 -13.71
N ALA A 529 11.18 19.54 -14.91
CA ALA A 529 12.03 18.49 -15.44
C ALA A 529 12.19 18.67 -16.96
N ASP A 530 13.21 18.04 -17.53
CA ASP A 530 13.47 17.99 -18.99
C ASP A 530 12.52 17.04 -19.74
N ARG A 531 11.69 16.30 -18.99
CA ARG A 531 10.74 15.29 -19.49
C ARG A 531 9.38 15.42 -18.80
N PRO A 532 8.29 15.01 -19.46
CA PRO A 532 6.94 15.15 -18.90
C PRO A 532 6.63 14.20 -17.74
N LEU A 533 7.38 13.09 -17.64
CA LEU A 533 7.23 12.04 -16.64
C LEU A 533 8.61 11.68 -16.10
N TRP A 534 8.75 11.54 -14.78
CA TRP A 534 10.00 11.20 -14.11
C TRP A 534 9.98 9.76 -13.63
N ASN A 535 11.10 9.05 -13.72
CA ASN A 535 11.20 7.67 -13.21
C ASN A 535 11.04 7.63 -11.69
N HIS A 536 10.50 6.55 -11.14
CA HIS A 536 10.61 6.30 -9.70
C HIS A 536 12.08 6.19 -9.27
N LYS A 537 12.34 6.42 -7.98
CA LYS A 537 13.71 6.42 -7.45
C LYS A 537 14.29 5.01 -7.31
N TYR A 538 13.57 4.10 -6.66
CA TYR A 538 14.08 2.77 -6.33
C TYR A 538 13.51 1.70 -7.26
N ALA A 539 14.39 1.11 -8.06
CA ALA A 539 14.05 -0.01 -8.92
C ALA A 539 13.94 -1.33 -8.16
N ASN A 540 13.22 -2.30 -8.73
CA ASN A 540 13.00 -3.61 -8.14
C ASN A 540 14.27 -4.49 -8.20
N GLY A 541 15.13 -4.39 -7.19
CA GLY A 541 16.33 -5.24 -7.04
C GLY A 541 17.49 -4.92 -8.01
N VAL A 542 17.26 -4.09 -9.04
CA VAL A 542 18.29 -3.68 -10.02
C VAL A 542 18.83 -2.30 -9.67
N LYS A 543 19.87 -2.24 -8.82
CA LYS A 543 20.44 -0.96 -8.37
C LYS A 543 20.91 -0.04 -9.51
N ALA A 544 21.30 -0.60 -10.66
CA ALA A 544 21.76 0.16 -11.82
C ALA A 544 20.64 0.98 -12.50
N GLU A 545 19.38 0.67 -12.25
CA GLU A 545 18.22 1.35 -12.83
C GLU A 545 17.61 2.41 -11.89
N GLU A 546 18.19 2.61 -10.70
CA GLU A 546 17.75 3.64 -9.76
C GLU A 546 17.98 5.05 -10.34
N CYS A 547 16.94 5.88 -10.31
CA CYS A 547 16.98 7.24 -10.83
C CYS A 547 16.99 8.26 -9.68
N LYS A 548 17.82 9.30 -9.76
CA LYS A 548 17.80 10.40 -8.78
C LYS A 548 16.55 11.27 -8.98
N ALA A 549 16.18 12.02 -7.94
CA ALA A 549 15.10 13.01 -8.03
C ALA A 549 15.44 14.13 -9.04
N PRO A 550 14.44 14.76 -9.67
CA PRO A 550 14.66 15.82 -10.66
C PRO A 550 15.22 17.11 -10.07
N SER A 551 14.97 17.33 -8.79
CA SER A 551 15.29 18.58 -8.11
C SER A 551 15.48 18.37 -6.62
N ARG A 552 15.90 19.43 -5.93
CA ARG A 552 16.09 19.46 -4.47
C ARG A 552 15.36 20.65 -3.86
N PHE A 553 14.92 20.50 -2.63
CA PHE A 553 14.28 21.55 -1.84
C PHE A 553 15.09 21.77 -0.57
N CYS A 554 15.55 23.00 -0.33
CA CYS A 554 16.39 23.35 0.81
C CYS A 554 15.76 24.48 1.63
N ILE A 555 15.99 24.44 2.95
CA ILE A 555 15.55 25.46 3.91
C ILE A 555 16.79 26.13 4.51
N TYR A 556 16.88 27.45 4.39
CA TYR A 556 17.93 28.29 4.94
C TYR A 556 17.38 29.29 5.96
N VAL A 557 18.22 29.68 6.92
CA VAL A 557 17.91 30.74 7.88
C VAL A 557 18.16 32.10 7.22
N ALA A 558 17.12 32.91 7.03
CA ALA A 558 17.28 34.29 6.58
C ALA A 558 17.53 35.21 7.78
N ASN A 559 16.62 35.22 8.74
CA ASN A 559 16.81 35.86 10.04
C ASN A 559 16.83 34.79 11.13
N PRO A 560 17.80 34.83 12.06
CA PRO A 560 17.94 33.84 13.11
C PRO A 560 16.73 33.85 14.05
N LEU A 561 16.54 32.73 14.76
CA LEU A 561 15.46 32.57 15.73
C LEU A 561 15.67 33.51 16.92
N MET A 562 14.78 34.49 17.03
CA MET A 562 14.63 35.38 18.18
C MET A 562 13.65 34.75 19.17
N TYR A 563 13.99 34.80 20.45
CA TYR A 563 13.20 34.20 21.53
C TYR A 563 13.33 35.04 22.81
N ASN A 564 12.32 34.97 23.68
CA ASN A 564 12.36 35.56 25.02
C ASN A 564 13.07 34.61 26.00
N VAL A 565 13.75 35.13 27.04
CA VAL A 565 14.38 34.31 28.09
C VAL A 565 13.41 33.35 28.81
N SER A 566 12.11 33.65 28.77
CA SER A 566 11.05 32.83 29.35
C SER A 566 10.55 31.68 28.45
N VAL A 567 11.16 31.44 27.28
CA VAL A 567 10.81 30.35 26.37
C VAL A 567 12.03 29.54 25.91
N SER A 568 11.81 28.40 25.26
CA SER A 568 12.89 27.53 24.77
C SER A 568 13.80 28.23 23.76
N LYS A 569 15.05 27.78 23.66
CA LYS A 569 16.04 28.28 22.68
C LYS A 569 15.95 27.59 21.33
N SER A 570 15.08 26.60 21.21
CA SER A 570 14.85 25.86 19.97
C SER A 570 13.38 25.60 19.74
N VAL A 571 13.03 25.48 18.46
CA VAL A 571 11.69 25.24 17.95
C VAL A 571 11.72 23.99 17.07
N PHE A 572 10.67 23.17 17.13
CA PHE A 572 10.54 22.02 16.25
C PHE A 572 9.78 22.39 14.98
N ILE A 573 10.21 21.83 13.85
CA ILE A 573 9.52 21.94 12.56
C ILE A 573 9.11 20.53 12.14
N ASN A 574 7.80 20.28 12.11
CA ASN A 574 7.23 19.03 11.63
C ASN A 574 7.03 19.13 10.12
N ILE A 575 7.49 18.10 9.40
CA ILE A 575 7.41 18.08 7.93
C ILE A 575 6.40 17.03 7.50
N TYR A 576 5.39 17.49 6.77
CA TYR A 576 4.38 16.65 6.13
C TYR A 576 4.48 16.76 4.61
N VAL A 577 4.24 15.66 3.92
CA VAL A 577 4.32 15.60 2.45
C VAL A 577 3.02 15.01 1.90
N ARG A 578 2.54 15.59 0.80
CA ARG A 578 1.46 15.03 -0.04
C ARG A 578 1.68 15.34 -1.52
N GLY A 579 0.94 14.66 -2.38
CA GLY A 579 0.84 15.01 -3.79
C GLY A 579 -0.04 16.25 -3.96
N GLY A 580 0.41 17.18 -4.80
CA GLY A 580 -0.40 18.34 -5.19
C GLY A 580 -1.61 17.95 -6.04
N SER A 581 -2.45 18.93 -6.34
CA SER A 581 -3.69 18.70 -7.10
C SER A 581 -3.50 18.13 -8.52
N ASN A 582 -2.30 18.29 -9.09
CA ASN A 582 -1.87 17.82 -10.40
C ASN A 582 -0.93 16.60 -10.34
N PHE A 583 -0.75 16.00 -9.16
CA PHE A 583 0.11 14.83 -8.96
C PHE A 583 -0.51 13.58 -9.62
N GLU A 584 0.27 12.91 -10.44
CA GLU A 584 -0.17 11.79 -11.29
C GLU A 584 0.91 10.71 -11.36
N LEU A 585 0.46 9.45 -11.44
CA LEU A 585 1.32 8.27 -11.59
C LEU A 585 1.06 7.60 -12.95
N ALA A 586 2.08 6.94 -13.48
CA ALA A 586 2.07 6.37 -14.82
C ALA A 586 2.74 5.00 -14.87
N VAL A 587 2.13 4.09 -15.63
CA VAL A 587 2.59 2.72 -15.92
C VAL A 587 2.81 1.86 -14.67
N PRO A 588 1.86 0.98 -14.32
CA PRO A 588 2.03 0.08 -13.19
C PRO A 588 3.16 -0.93 -13.44
N VAL A 589 4.02 -1.15 -12.43
CA VAL A 589 5.15 -2.08 -12.46
C VAL A 589 5.22 -2.91 -11.18
N GLN A 590 6.18 -3.85 -11.12
CA GLN A 590 6.45 -4.61 -9.90
C GLN A 590 6.81 -3.66 -8.75
N PRO A 591 6.14 -3.80 -7.58
CA PRO A 591 6.48 -3.03 -6.39
C PRO A 591 7.96 -3.22 -5.98
N SER A 592 8.67 -2.11 -5.75
CA SER A 592 10.02 -2.11 -5.16
C SER A 592 10.01 -2.30 -3.63
N ILE A 593 8.81 -2.32 -3.05
CA ILE A 593 8.51 -2.44 -1.63
C ILE A 593 7.68 -3.69 -1.35
N GLY A 594 7.81 -4.24 -0.14
CA GLY A 594 6.98 -5.32 0.38
C GLY A 594 6.47 -5.00 1.80
N LEU A 595 5.46 -5.75 2.25
CA LEU A 595 4.87 -5.53 3.58
C LEU A 595 5.83 -5.97 4.67
N SER A 596 5.86 -5.22 5.78
CA SER A 596 6.59 -5.61 6.98
C SER A 596 6.01 -6.83 7.70
N PHE A 597 4.87 -7.39 7.25
CA PHE A 597 4.21 -8.55 7.88
C PHE A 597 5.13 -9.76 8.03
N TYR A 598 5.87 -10.08 6.98
CA TYR A 598 6.85 -11.16 6.94
C TYR A 598 8.14 -10.65 6.29
N PRO A 599 8.93 -9.80 6.98
CA PRO A 599 9.98 -9.00 6.36
C PRO A 599 11.24 -9.82 6.04
N ALA A 600 11.41 -10.98 6.67
CA ALA A 600 12.58 -11.84 6.52
C ALA A 600 12.94 -12.11 5.04
N PHE A 601 14.23 -12.01 4.74
CA PHE A 601 14.80 -12.36 3.44
C PHE A 601 15.64 -13.62 3.56
N LYS A 602 15.54 -14.50 2.56
CA LYS A 602 16.52 -15.58 2.39
C LYS A 602 17.79 -14.94 1.83
N ALA A 603 18.84 -14.88 2.65
CA ALA A 603 20.16 -14.48 2.19
C ALA A 603 20.69 -15.56 1.23
N HIS A 604 20.88 -15.22 -0.04
CA HIS A 604 21.59 -16.12 -0.94
C HIS A 604 23.09 -16.00 -0.68
N THR A 605 23.72 -17.16 -0.54
CA THR A 605 25.15 -17.32 -0.31
C THR A 605 25.93 -16.69 -1.46
N ASP A 606 27.08 -16.09 -1.13
CA ASP A 606 27.98 -15.38 -2.06
C ASP A 606 28.14 -16.14 -3.39
N ASP A 607 28.17 -15.43 -4.52
CA ASP A 607 28.33 -15.97 -5.89
C ASP A 607 29.51 -16.95 -5.93
N PHE A 608 29.24 -18.25 -5.77
CA PHE A 608 30.26 -19.29 -5.68
C PHE A 608 30.12 -20.30 -6.81
N ILE A 609 31.24 -20.70 -7.38
CA ILE A 609 31.33 -21.81 -8.34
C ILE A 609 31.87 -23.05 -7.64
N GLN A 610 31.50 -24.21 -8.16
CA GLN A 610 31.98 -25.52 -7.71
C GLN A 610 32.35 -26.35 -8.94
N ALA A 611 33.22 -27.35 -8.76
CA ALA A 611 33.55 -28.26 -9.83
C ALA A 611 32.34 -29.15 -10.16
N TYR A 612 32.22 -29.63 -11.40
CA TYR A 612 31.18 -30.60 -11.75
C TYR A 612 31.28 -31.88 -10.91
N PRO A 613 30.17 -32.60 -10.66
CA PRO A 613 30.21 -33.92 -10.04
C PRO A 613 31.17 -34.86 -10.78
N GLY A 614 32.15 -35.41 -10.06
CA GLY A 614 33.21 -36.25 -10.63
C GLY A 614 34.50 -35.51 -11.05
N TYR A 615 34.51 -34.17 -10.99
CA TYR A 615 35.70 -33.32 -11.23
C TYR A 615 36.29 -32.75 -9.93
N TYR A 616 35.93 -33.34 -8.79
CA TYR A 616 36.48 -33.04 -7.46
C TYR A 616 36.85 -34.38 -6.76
N PRO A 617 37.77 -34.36 -5.78
CA PRO A 617 38.60 -33.24 -5.35
C PRO A 617 39.61 -32.80 -6.42
N PHE A 618 40.07 -31.55 -6.35
CA PHE A 618 41.02 -30.99 -7.33
C PHE A 618 42.32 -30.49 -6.66
N TYR A 619 43.40 -30.44 -7.44
CA TYR A 619 44.74 -29.97 -7.07
C TYR A 619 45.33 -29.10 -8.18
N ALA A 620 46.40 -28.35 -7.90
CA ALA A 620 47.12 -27.58 -8.92
C ALA A 620 48.13 -28.49 -9.65
N GLY A 621 48.00 -28.60 -10.98
CA GLY A 621 48.88 -29.38 -11.85
C GLY A 621 49.05 -28.72 -13.22
N THR A 622 49.83 -29.32 -14.10
CA THR A 622 50.10 -28.79 -15.45
C THR A 622 49.21 -29.46 -16.50
N TRP A 623 48.93 -28.81 -17.63
CA TRP A 623 48.18 -29.43 -18.72
C TRP A 623 48.77 -29.06 -20.08
N ARG A 624 48.87 -30.03 -20.98
CA ARG A 624 49.52 -29.88 -22.30
C ARG A 624 48.93 -28.78 -23.19
N TYR A 625 47.63 -28.51 -23.04
CA TYR A 625 46.93 -27.47 -23.82
C TYR A 625 46.97 -26.08 -23.14
N PHE A 626 47.58 -25.97 -21.96
CA PHE A 626 47.76 -24.70 -21.26
C PHE A 626 49.25 -24.35 -21.20
N GLU A 627 49.68 -23.45 -22.10
CA GLU A 627 51.05 -22.93 -22.20
C GLU A 627 52.13 -24.04 -22.19
N ASP A 628 51.96 -25.09 -23.00
CA ASP A 628 52.88 -26.24 -23.12
C ASP A 628 53.25 -26.92 -21.78
N SER A 629 52.30 -27.04 -20.84
CA SER A 629 52.53 -27.57 -19.49
C SER A 629 53.47 -26.73 -18.60
N LYS A 630 53.70 -25.45 -18.93
CA LYS A 630 54.59 -24.57 -18.14
C LYS A 630 53.89 -23.94 -16.94
N LEU A 631 52.55 -23.84 -16.96
CA LEU A 631 51.75 -23.12 -15.96
C LEU A 631 50.78 -24.03 -15.20
N TYR A 632 50.40 -23.61 -13.99
CA TYR A 632 49.45 -24.34 -13.14
C TYR A 632 47.98 -24.07 -13.51
N CYS A 633 47.21 -25.16 -13.65
CA CYS A 633 45.76 -25.20 -13.74
C CYS A 633 45.16 -26.20 -12.73
N LEU A 634 43.85 -26.15 -12.51
CA LEU A 634 43.17 -27.10 -11.61
C LEU A 634 42.89 -28.44 -12.28
N ARG A 635 43.35 -29.54 -11.67
CA ARG A 635 43.18 -30.92 -12.15
C ARG A 635 42.49 -31.78 -11.10
N TYR A 636 41.69 -32.75 -11.52
CA TYR A 636 41.00 -33.67 -10.60
C TYR A 636 41.61 -35.08 -10.57
N GLY A 637 42.57 -35.36 -11.47
CA GLY A 637 43.25 -36.65 -11.53
C GLY A 637 44.57 -36.61 -12.31
N PRO A 638 45.31 -37.73 -12.34
CA PRO A 638 46.62 -37.81 -12.99
C PRO A 638 46.55 -38.09 -14.50
N GLY A 639 45.41 -38.54 -15.04
CA GLY A 639 45.24 -38.80 -16.48
C GLY A 639 45.41 -37.53 -17.31
N SER A 640 45.98 -37.65 -18.52
CA SER A 640 46.43 -36.50 -19.35
C SER A 640 45.43 -35.35 -19.47
N ASP A 641 44.14 -35.65 -19.68
CA ASP A 641 43.09 -34.64 -19.86
C ASP A 641 42.14 -34.54 -18.65
N HIS A 642 42.59 -34.98 -17.46
CA HIS A 642 41.84 -34.87 -16.20
C HIS A 642 41.94 -33.46 -15.59
N VAL A 643 41.37 -32.46 -16.26
CA VAL A 643 41.30 -31.06 -15.81
C VAL A 643 39.94 -30.80 -15.15
N ALA A 644 39.94 -30.11 -14.01
CA ALA A 644 38.70 -29.82 -13.26
C ALA A 644 37.85 -28.79 -14.03
N GLN A 645 36.57 -29.09 -14.22
CA GLN A 645 35.64 -28.27 -14.98
C GLN A 645 34.64 -27.57 -14.05
N PHE A 646 34.38 -26.30 -14.34
CA PHE A 646 33.47 -25.45 -13.56
C PHE A 646 32.44 -24.78 -14.48
N GLU A 647 31.25 -24.55 -13.95
CA GLU A 647 30.20 -23.79 -14.64
C GLU A 647 30.11 -22.36 -14.12
N GLY A 648 29.71 -21.43 -14.97
CA GLY A 648 29.43 -20.06 -14.55
C GLY A 648 30.66 -19.17 -14.36
N ILE A 649 31.83 -19.57 -14.89
CA ILE A 649 33.02 -18.71 -14.94
C ILE A 649 32.68 -17.46 -15.78
N LYS A 650 33.01 -16.28 -15.26
CA LYS A 650 32.77 -14.99 -15.93
C LYS A 650 34.09 -14.35 -16.32
N THR A 651 34.08 -13.63 -17.45
CA THR A 651 35.16 -12.74 -17.84
C THR A 651 35.39 -11.66 -16.78
N ARG A 652 36.62 -11.14 -16.68
CA ARG A 652 36.98 -10.01 -15.79
C ARG A 652 36.73 -10.29 -14.29
N SER A 653 36.74 -11.55 -13.90
CA SER A 653 36.49 -11.99 -12.52
C SER A 653 37.57 -12.99 -12.08
N TYR A 654 37.93 -12.96 -10.80
CA TYR A 654 38.79 -13.97 -10.18
C TYR A 654 38.07 -14.63 -8.99
N TYR A 655 38.54 -15.79 -8.57
CA TYR A 655 37.86 -16.66 -7.62
C TYR A 655 38.79 -17.05 -6.46
N LYS A 656 38.23 -17.21 -5.27
CA LYS A 656 38.94 -17.63 -4.04
C LYS A 656 38.15 -18.70 -3.31
N PHE A 657 38.81 -19.56 -2.53
CA PHE A 657 38.09 -20.48 -1.65
C PHE A 657 37.14 -19.73 -0.71
N LYS A 658 35.92 -20.24 -0.58
CA LYS A 658 34.93 -19.71 0.37
C LYS A 658 35.34 -19.95 1.82
N ASP A 659 35.86 -21.15 2.08
CA ASP A 659 36.34 -21.55 3.40
C ASP A 659 37.86 -21.47 3.44
N THR A 660 38.37 -20.56 4.27
CA THR A 660 39.81 -20.33 4.45
C THR A 660 40.53 -21.52 5.09
N GLU A 661 39.84 -22.35 5.89
CA GLU A 661 40.45 -23.54 6.48
C GLU A 661 40.61 -24.64 5.44
N VAL A 662 39.63 -24.82 4.53
CA VAL A 662 39.78 -25.71 3.36
C VAL A 662 40.90 -25.22 2.45
N ALA A 663 41.02 -23.90 2.23
CA ALA A 663 42.07 -23.32 1.40
C ALA A 663 43.49 -23.69 1.88
N LYS A 664 43.75 -23.65 3.20
CA LYS A 664 45.05 -23.97 3.81
C LYS A 664 45.49 -25.42 3.60
N THR A 665 44.56 -26.33 3.29
CA THR A 665 44.84 -27.75 3.11
C THR A 665 45.40 -28.07 1.74
N MET A 666 45.08 -27.25 0.73
CA MET A 666 45.66 -27.35 -0.61
C MET A 666 47.11 -26.86 -0.57
N LYS A 667 48.06 -27.72 -0.99
CA LYS A 667 49.47 -27.36 -1.09
C LYS A 667 49.93 -27.35 -2.53
N ILE A 668 50.57 -26.26 -2.95
CA ILE A 668 51.09 -26.06 -4.30
C ILE A 668 52.61 -25.89 -4.20
N ASN A 669 53.37 -26.59 -5.03
CA ASN A 669 54.83 -26.50 -5.02
C ASN A 669 55.30 -25.16 -5.60
N TRP A 670 56.36 -24.62 -5.02
CA TRP A 670 56.97 -23.35 -5.35
C TRP A 670 58.50 -23.48 -5.42
N ILE A 671 59.17 -22.40 -5.82
CA ILE A 671 60.62 -22.29 -5.99
C ILE A 671 61.37 -22.85 -4.75
N ASN A 672 62.44 -23.61 -4.97
CA ASN A 672 63.31 -24.22 -3.95
C ASN A 672 62.60 -25.22 -3.00
N ASP A 673 61.73 -26.09 -3.53
CA ASP A 673 60.98 -27.11 -2.77
C ASP A 673 60.09 -26.57 -1.64
N GLN A 674 59.76 -25.27 -1.66
CA GLN A 674 58.82 -24.66 -0.75
C GLN A 674 57.38 -24.93 -1.20
N THR A 675 56.45 -25.11 -0.27
CA THR A 675 55.01 -25.25 -0.58
C THR A 675 54.25 -24.02 -0.16
N ILE A 676 53.36 -23.53 -1.03
CA ILE A 676 52.39 -22.49 -0.71
C ILE A 676 51.01 -23.11 -0.46
N THR A 677 50.20 -22.44 0.33
CA THR A 677 48.84 -22.85 0.66
C THR A 677 47.80 -22.17 -0.24
N GLY A 678 46.64 -22.79 -0.41
CA GLY A 678 45.56 -22.32 -1.29
C GLY A 678 44.91 -20.98 -0.90
N ASP A 679 45.17 -20.47 0.31
CA ASP A 679 44.77 -19.13 0.76
C ASP A 679 45.66 -18.01 0.20
N ASN A 680 46.84 -18.35 -0.34
CA ASN A 680 47.79 -17.42 -0.95
C ASN A 680 47.71 -17.39 -2.48
N VAL A 681 46.62 -17.90 -3.07
CA VAL A 681 46.40 -17.92 -4.52
C VAL A 681 44.98 -17.47 -4.87
N VAL A 682 44.82 -17.02 -6.11
CA VAL A 682 43.52 -16.77 -6.74
C VAL A 682 43.38 -17.57 -8.01
N PHE A 683 42.14 -17.90 -8.34
CA PHE A 683 41.80 -18.65 -9.55
C PHE A 683 41.21 -17.73 -10.61
N VAL A 684 41.64 -17.89 -11.86
CA VAL A 684 41.17 -17.09 -13.00
C VAL A 684 40.69 -17.99 -14.12
N GLY A 685 39.69 -17.54 -14.88
CA GLY A 685 39.15 -18.30 -16.00
C GLY A 685 40.15 -18.47 -17.15
N LEU A 686 40.24 -19.68 -17.69
CA LEU A 686 41.05 -20.03 -18.86
C LEU A 686 40.17 -20.33 -20.05
N ASP A 687 40.57 -19.81 -21.22
CA ASP A 687 40.03 -20.18 -22.52
C ASP A 687 41.18 -20.76 -23.35
N VAL A 688 41.10 -22.06 -23.63
CA VAL A 688 42.12 -22.82 -24.37
C VAL A 688 41.73 -23.02 -25.83
N ASP A 689 40.77 -22.22 -26.33
CA ASP A 689 40.30 -22.25 -27.72
C ASP A 689 39.76 -23.64 -28.15
N ASP A 690 39.28 -24.45 -27.19
CA ASP A 690 38.71 -25.80 -27.40
C ASP A 690 37.22 -25.78 -27.82
N GLY A 691 36.65 -24.58 -28.00
CA GLY A 691 35.25 -24.35 -28.36
C GLY A 691 34.28 -24.36 -27.18
N TYR A 692 34.75 -24.62 -25.95
CA TYR A 692 33.91 -24.64 -24.74
C TYR A 692 33.99 -23.34 -23.91
N GLY A 693 34.85 -22.40 -24.28
CA GLY A 693 35.03 -21.11 -23.62
C GLY A 693 35.62 -21.24 -22.21
N LEU A 694 35.22 -20.34 -21.31
CA LEU A 694 35.71 -20.30 -19.91
C LEU A 694 35.14 -21.47 -19.09
N ARG A 695 35.81 -22.63 -19.11
CA ARG A 695 35.47 -23.82 -18.28
C ARG A 695 36.52 -24.21 -17.25
N TYR A 696 37.76 -23.78 -17.45
CA TYR A 696 38.89 -24.20 -16.63
C TYR A 696 39.42 -23.03 -15.82
N LEU A 697 40.15 -23.34 -14.75
CA LEU A 697 40.73 -22.34 -13.86
C LEU A 697 42.26 -22.47 -13.82
N GLY A 698 42.93 -21.33 -14.00
CA GLY A 698 44.36 -21.13 -13.81
C GLY A 698 44.65 -20.57 -12.43
N VAL A 699 45.89 -20.70 -11.98
CA VAL A 699 46.31 -20.27 -10.63
C VAL A 699 47.23 -19.06 -10.72
N ILE A 700 46.90 -17.98 -10.02
CA ILE A 700 47.74 -16.79 -9.84
C ILE A 700 48.14 -16.65 -8.38
N MET A 701 49.41 -16.32 -8.13
CA MET A 701 49.94 -16.08 -6.79
C MET A 701 49.39 -14.77 -6.21
N GLN A 702 48.84 -14.82 -5.01
CA GLN A 702 48.36 -13.63 -4.29
C GLN A 702 48.63 -13.75 -2.79
N ARG A 703 49.81 -13.31 -2.34
CA ARG A 703 50.11 -13.19 -0.90
C ARG A 703 49.60 -11.87 -0.33
N PRO A 704 49.06 -11.86 0.89
CA PRO A 704 48.72 -10.62 1.57
C PRO A 704 49.96 -9.75 1.75
N ASN A 705 49.85 -8.45 1.45
CA ASN A 705 50.88 -7.41 1.62
C ASN A 705 52.08 -7.45 0.65
N VAL A 706 51.99 -8.15 -0.49
CA VAL A 706 53.01 -8.11 -1.54
C VAL A 706 52.50 -7.35 -2.77
N ALA A 707 53.01 -6.13 -3.00
CA ALA A 707 52.54 -5.25 -4.08
C ALA A 707 52.71 -5.86 -5.49
N GLN A 708 53.75 -6.67 -5.69
CA GLN A 708 54.01 -7.35 -6.97
C GLN A 708 52.91 -8.37 -7.34
N ASP A 709 52.36 -9.07 -6.34
CA ASP A 709 51.32 -10.08 -6.58
C ASP A 709 49.97 -9.42 -6.95
N VAL A 710 49.69 -8.23 -6.40
CA VAL A 710 48.54 -7.40 -6.81
C VAL A 710 48.71 -6.92 -8.25
N GLN A 711 49.92 -6.53 -8.65
CA GLN A 711 50.22 -6.07 -10.00
C GLN A 711 50.00 -7.17 -11.05
N LYS A 712 50.42 -8.42 -10.79
CA LYS A 712 50.17 -9.56 -11.69
C LYS A 712 48.71 -9.79 -12.02
N LEU A 713 47.83 -9.72 -11.01
CA LEU A 713 46.39 -9.86 -11.21
C LEU A 713 45.81 -8.71 -12.05
N ARG A 714 46.38 -7.49 -11.94
CA ARG A 714 45.99 -6.35 -12.77
C ARG A 714 46.45 -6.54 -14.21
N ASP A 715 47.71 -6.92 -14.41
CA ASP A 715 48.32 -7.12 -15.72
C ASP A 715 47.65 -8.27 -16.49
N PHE A 716 47.12 -9.28 -15.78
CA PHE A 716 46.30 -10.36 -16.34
C PHE A 716 45.06 -9.84 -17.08
N PHE A 717 44.32 -8.89 -16.49
CA PHE A 717 43.07 -8.38 -17.05
C PHE A 717 43.25 -7.12 -17.91
N CYS A 718 44.25 -6.29 -17.61
CA CYS A 718 44.37 -4.94 -18.16
C CYS A 718 45.75 -4.71 -18.77
N LYS A 719 45.81 -3.78 -19.73
CA LYS A 719 47.04 -3.23 -20.27
C LYS A 719 47.07 -1.71 -20.10
N LEU A 720 48.25 -1.16 -19.88
CA LEU A 720 48.47 0.26 -19.78
C LEU A 720 48.71 0.84 -21.17
N ASN A 721 47.82 1.70 -21.66
CA ASN A 721 48.00 2.46 -22.90
C ASN A 721 48.31 3.91 -22.52
N GLY A 722 49.60 4.27 -22.47
CA GLY A 722 50.03 5.59 -22.00
C GLY A 722 49.84 5.73 -20.48
N LYS A 723 48.95 6.64 -20.04
CA LYS A 723 48.57 6.81 -18.62
C LYS A 723 47.21 6.19 -18.26
N VAL A 724 46.53 5.56 -19.21
CA VAL A 724 45.15 5.05 -19.03
C VAL A 724 45.14 3.53 -19.05
N TRP A 725 44.46 2.93 -18.07
CA TRP A 725 44.23 1.49 -18.01
C TRP A 725 43.08 1.11 -18.94
N SER A 726 43.31 0.08 -19.77
CA SER A 726 42.29 -0.49 -20.65
C SER A 726 42.22 -2.00 -20.50
N TRP A 727 41.05 -2.58 -20.73
CA TRP A 727 40.88 -4.04 -20.72
C TRP A 727 41.67 -4.69 -21.86
N ARG A 728 42.19 -5.89 -21.62
CA ARG A 728 42.73 -6.75 -22.69
C ARG A 728 41.59 -7.54 -23.36
N ASP A 729 41.74 -7.79 -24.66
CA ASP A 729 40.80 -8.62 -25.43
C ASP A 729 40.96 -10.12 -25.09
N LYS A 730 42.21 -10.57 -24.91
CA LYS A 730 42.58 -11.89 -24.36
C LYS A 730 43.37 -11.70 -23.07
N PRO A 731 43.03 -12.39 -21.96
CA PRO A 731 43.81 -12.31 -20.72
C PRO A 731 45.27 -12.73 -20.94
N ASP A 732 46.17 -12.12 -20.17
CA ASP A 732 47.60 -12.44 -20.25
C ASP A 732 47.92 -13.68 -19.40
N TYR A 733 47.89 -14.86 -20.00
CA TYR A 733 48.07 -16.14 -19.29
C TYR A 733 49.47 -16.30 -18.68
N ASP A 734 50.49 -15.59 -19.17
CA ASP A 734 51.86 -15.59 -18.63
C ASP A 734 51.94 -15.10 -17.18
N GLN A 735 50.91 -14.40 -16.69
CA GLN A 735 50.80 -13.98 -15.30
C GLN A 735 50.41 -15.11 -14.34
N CYS A 736 49.95 -16.26 -14.87
CA CYS A 736 49.69 -17.45 -14.06
C CYS A 736 50.98 -18.05 -13.50
N MET A 737 50.86 -18.87 -12.46
CA MET A 737 52.00 -19.45 -11.77
C MET A 737 52.72 -20.50 -12.61
N ASN A 738 54.04 -20.38 -12.73
CA ASN A 738 54.92 -21.40 -13.30
C ASN A 738 54.89 -22.70 -12.48
N ALA A 739 54.93 -23.84 -13.18
CA ALA A 739 55.01 -25.15 -12.57
C ALA A 739 56.46 -25.60 -12.33
N TYR A 740 56.74 -26.12 -11.13
CA TYR A 740 58.10 -26.51 -10.71
C TYR A 740 58.28 -28.02 -10.46
N THR A 741 57.20 -28.82 -10.50
CA THR A 741 57.24 -30.29 -10.36
C THR A 741 55.95 -30.91 -10.88
N GLU A 742 56.06 -32.03 -11.59
CA GLU A 742 54.94 -32.76 -12.22
C GLU A 742 54.39 -33.95 -11.38
N SER A 743 55.02 -34.29 -10.25
CA SER A 743 54.91 -35.65 -9.67
C SER A 743 54.30 -35.77 -8.26
N LYS A 744 53.90 -34.68 -7.58
CA LYS A 744 53.24 -34.75 -6.25
C LYS A 744 51.87 -34.07 -6.26
N ASN A 745 50.81 -34.87 -6.22
CA ASN A 745 49.42 -34.40 -6.22
C ASN A 745 48.92 -34.20 -4.78
N THR A 746 48.93 -32.97 -4.28
CA THR A 746 48.32 -32.64 -2.98
C THR A 746 46.97 -31.96 -3.21
N TYR A 747 45.91 -32.75 -3.09
CA TYR A 747 44.54 -32.25 -3.12
C TYR A 747 44.25 -31.42 -1.87
N TYR A 748 43.26 -30.53 -1.95
CA TYR A 748 42.65 -29.99 -0.73
C TYR A 748 42.01 -31.15 0.06
N SER A 749 41.99 -31.07 1.39
CA SER A 749 41.55 -32.20 2.23
C SER A 749 40.03 -32.24 2.38
N GLY A 750 39.45 -33.41 2.12
CA GLY A 750 38.02 -33.72 2.29
C GLY A 750 37.34 -34.08 0.96
N ASP A 751 36.53 -35.14 0.94
CA ASP A 751 35.72 -35.56 -0.23
C ASP A 751 34.54 -34.58 -0.52
N ILE A 752 34.65 -33.33 -0.10
CA ILE A 752 33.64 -32.28 -0.25
C ILE A 752 34.00 -31.42 -1.46
N ASN A 753 33.02 -31.11 -2.30
CA ASN A 753 33.21 -30.19 -3.43
C ASN A 753 33.44 -28.75 -2.92
N ALA A 754 34.68 -28.25 -3.00
CA ALA A 754 35.03 -26.95 -2.45
C ALA A 754 34.41 -25.80 -3.25
N ALA A 755 33.76 -24.87 -2.54
CA ALA A 755 33.14 -23.69 -3.15
C ALA A 755 34.15 -22.55 -3.33
N LEU A 756 34.13 -21.92 -4.51
CA LEU A 756 34.99 -20.79 -4.87
C LEU A 756 34.15 -19.52 -5.06
N VAL A 757 34.34 -18.49 -4.25
CA VAL A 757 33.63 -17.20 -4.31
C VAL A 757 34.22 -16.31 -5.41
N ARG A 758 33.35 -15.70 -6.21
CA ARG A 758 33.70 -14.77 -7.28
C ARG A 758 33.99 -13.36 -6.75
N THR A 759 34.97 -12.69 -7.34
CA THR A 759 35.20 -11.26 -7.17
C THR A 759 35.39 -10.62 -8.55
N GLU A 760 34.61 -9.58 -8.85
CA GLU A 760 34.76 -8.80 -10.08
C GLU A 760 35.96 -7.88 -9.97
N PHE A 761 36.80 -7.88 -11.00
CA PHE A 761 37.90 -6.95 -11.10
C PHE A 761 37.36 -5.60 -11.62
N VAL A 762 37.73 -4.50 -10.98
CA VAL A 762 37.31 -3.13 -11.37
C VAL A 762 38.51 -2.38 -11.93
N LEU A 763 38.32 -1.65 -13.03
CA LEU A 763 39.36 -0.77 -13.57
C LEU A 763 39.76 0.27 -12.52
N PRO A 764 41.07 0.52 -12.31
CA PRO A 764 41.51 1.62 -11.47
C PRO A 764 41.03 2.95 -12.06
N THR A 765 40.26 3.73 -11.29
CA THR A 765 39.99 5.13 -11.63
C THR A 765 41.28 5.93 -11.48
N TYR A 766 41.60 6.73 -12.49
CA TYR A 766 42.68 7.71 -12.39
C TYR A 766 42.28 8.76 -11.34
N ASP A 767 43.18 9.05 -10.40
CA ASP A 767 43.01 10.15 -9.45
C ASP A 767 43.42 11.44 -10.21
N GLU A 768 42.43 12.18 -10.72
CA GLU A 768 42.65 13.51 -11.27
C GLU A 768 42.95 14.49 -10.14
N SER A 769 44.18 14.43 -9.63
CA SER A 769 44.81 15.55 -8.94
C SER A 769 45.82 16.20 -9.88
N SER A 770 45.31 16.93 -10.87
CA SER A 770 46.08 17.96 -11.56
C SER A 770 45.13 18.95 -12.22
N ASP A 771 44.97 20.09 -11.55
CA ASP A 771 44.88 21.43 -12.13
C ASP A 771 44.36 21.53 -13.56
N GLU A 772 43.04 21.58 -13.71
CA GLU A 772 42.43 22.35 -14.79
C GLU A 772 41.71 23.55 -14.16
N GLU A 773 42.42 24.68 -14.14
CA GLU A 773 41.82 26.00 -13.96
C GLU A 773 40.73 26.20 -15.02
N PHE A 774 39.47 26.10 -14.61
CA PHE A 774 38.38 26.65 -15.40
C PHE A 774 38.52 28.17 -15.42
N GLU A 775 38.85 28.72 -16.58
CA GLU A 775 38.80 30.16 -16.85
C GLU A 775 37.42 30.71 -16.46
N ARG A 776 37.40 31.53 -15.40
CA ARG A 776 36.25 32.33 -15.02
C ARG A 776 36.04 33.42 -16.08
N LEU A 777 35.06 33.22 -16.95
CA LEU A 777 34.45 34.31 -17.70
C LEU A 777 33.71 35.23 -16.71
N GLY A 778 34.40 36.29 -16.30
CA GLY A 778 33.80 37.41 -15.59
C GLY A 778 32.83 38.14 -16.51
N THR A 779 31.54 37.92 -16.29
CA THR A 779 30.49 38.82 -16.80
C THR A 779 29.84 39.50 -15.61
N GLU A 780 30.17 40.77 -15.41
CA GLU A 780 29.39 41.70 -14.61
C GLU A 780 27.94 41.67 -15.11
N SER A 781 27.02 41.21 -14.26
CA SER A 781 25.59 41.30 -14.56
C SER A 781 25.04 42.57 -13.93
N PRO A 782 24.30 43.42 -14.67
CA PRO A 782 23.62 44.57 -14.11
C PRO A 782 22.55 44.08 -13.13
N GLY A 783 22.34 44.83 -12.03
CA GLY A 783 21.32 44.52 -11.03
C GLY A 783 19.95 44.29 -11.66
N VAL A 784 19.51 43.03 -11.70
CA VAL A 784 18.15 42.66 -12.07
C VAL A 784 17.29 42.85 -10.84
N SER A 785 16.36 43.79 -10.91
CA SER A 785 15.31 43.96 -9.91
C SER A 785 14.57 42.63 -9.74
N GLY A 786 14.58 42.08 -8.52
CA GLY A 786 13.86 40.85 -8.18
C GLY A 786 12.36 40.99 -8.43
N GLY A 787 11.94 40.63 -9.64
CA GLY A 787 10.54 40.39 -9.95
C GLY A 787 10.10 39.14 -9.18
N LYS A 788 9.01 39.26 -8.42
CA LYS A 788 8.38 38.12 -7.73
C LYS A 788 7.93 37.12 -8.79
N ILE A 789 8.67 36.04 -9.00
CA ILE A 789 8.27 34.95 -9.90
C ILE A 789 7.10 34.23 -9.23
N VAL A 790 5.88 34.51 -9.69
CA VAL A 790 4.70 33.73 -9.31
C VAL A 790 4.65 32.53 -10.24
N PHE A 791 4.79 31.33 -9.69
CA PHE A 791 4.69 30.10 -10.47
C PHE A 791 3.23 29.76 -10.72
N GLU A 792 2.87 29.60 -11.98
CA GLU A 792 1.65 28.89 -12.36
C GLU A 792 1.88 27.39 -12.06
N SER A 793 0.86 26.73 -11.51
CA SER A 793 0.93 25.29 -11.23
C SER A 793 1.18 24.50 -12.51
N SER A 794 1.93 23.40 -12.40
CA SER A 794 2.19 22.55 -13.57
C SER A 794 0.84 22.04 -14.15
N PRO A 795 0.64 22.06 -15.47
CA PRO A 795 -0.62 21.61 -16.06
C PRO A 795 -0.85 20.13 -15.76
N SER A 796 -2.10 19.71 -15.55
CA SER A 796 -2.42 18.27 -15.45
C SER A 796 -2.27 17.60 -16.82
N SER A 797 -1.77 16.37 -16.84
CA SER A 797 -1.69 15.57 -18.08
C SER A 797 -2.96 14.73 -18.31
N ASN A 798 -4.02 15.03 -17.55
CA ASN A 798 -5.24 14.24 -17.42
C ASN A 798 -4.91 12.80 -17.07
N ALA A 799 -4.16 12.62 -15.98
CA ALA A 799 -3.73 11.32 -15.48
C ALA A 799 -2.92 10.50 -16.49
N SER A 800 -1.93 11.14 -17.12
CA SER A 800 -1.02 10.54 -18.10
C SER A 800 -1.68 10.15 -19.42
N PHE A 801 -2.96 10.48 -19.64
CA PHE A 801 -3.65 10.18 -20.88
C PHE A 801 -3.04 10.95 -22.06
N SER A 802 -2.68 12.22 -21.86
CA SER A 802 -2.08 13.04 -22.92
C SER A 802 -0.65 12.64 -23.29
N THR A 803 0.05 11.91 -22.42
CA THR A 803 1.46 11.52 -22.63
C THR A 803 1.61 10.06 -23.07
N ILE A 804 0.86 9.14 -22.46
CA ILE A 804 0.96 7.69 -22.69
C ILE A 804 -0.27 7.12 -23.43
N GLY A 805 -1.40 7.84 -23.45
CA GLY A 805 -2.66 7.36 -24.04
C GLY A 805 -3.51 6.51 -23.10
N GLU A 806 -3.06 6.28 -21.87
CA GLU A 806 -3.76 5.52 -20.83
C GLU A 806 -3.87 6.32 -19.52
N SER A 807 -4.92 6.06 -18.73
CA SER A 807 -5.16 6.71 -17.43
C SER A 807 -5.23 5.70 -16.29
N HIS A 808 -4.41 5.93 -15.27
CA HIS A 808 -4.20 5.00 -14.14
C HIS A 808 -4.57 5.58 -12.76
N MET A 809 -5.60 6.43 -12.67
CA MET A 809 -5.98 7.06 -11.38
C MET A 809 -6.75 6.16 -10.43
N ASP A 810 -7.47 5.17 -10.95
CA ASP A 810 -8.22 4.24 -10.10
C ASP A 810 -7.29 3.10 -9.67
N LEU A 811 -7.15 2.89 -8.37
CA LEU A 811 -6.32 1.81 -7.83
C LEU A 811 -6.97 0.44 -8.03
N LYS A 812 -8.27 0.40 -8.37
CA LYS A 812 -8.94 -0.83 -8.77
C LYS A 812 -8.44 -1.35 -10.12
N ASP A 813 -8.07 -0.45 -11.04
CA ASP A 813 -7.58 -0.84 -12.37
C ASP A 813 -6.27 -1.65 -12.27
N ILE A 814 -5.35 -1.25 -11.40
CA ILE A 814 -4.12 -2.02 -11.13
C ILE A 814 -4.42 -3.34 -10.40
N CYS A 815 -5.39 -3.35 -9.48
CA CYS A 815 -5.77 -4.54 -8.72
C CYS A 815 -6.58 -5.58 -9.51
N ARG A 816 -7.01 -5.24 -10.74
CA ARG A 816 -7.63 -6.17 -11.69
C ARG A 816 -6.59 -6.91 -12.55
N ARG A 817 -5.31 -6.51 -12.51
CA ARG A 817 -4.23 -7.32 -13.08
C ARG A 817 -4.02 -8.57 -12.24
N TYR A 818 -3.94 -9.72 -12.90
CA TYR A 818 -3.76 -10.99 -12.22
C TYR A 818 -2.37 -11.08 -11.60
N GLN A 819 -2.35 -11.33 -10.30
CA GLN A 819 -1.12 -11.60 -9.55
C GLN A 819 -1.19 -12.97 -8.89
N GLN A 820 -0.05 -13.50 -8.52
CA GLN A 820 0.02 -14.83 -7.95
C GLN A 820 -0.61 -14.89 -6.55
N TYR A 821 -1.51 -15.85 -6.34
CA TYR A 821 -2.14 -16.11 -5.05
C TYR A 821 -1.43 -17.23 -4.29
N HIS A 822 -1.22 -18.37 -4.95
CA HIS A 822 -0.68 -19.58 -4.33
C HIS A 822 -0.14 -20.59 -5.36
N PHE A 823 0.79 -21.45 -4.94
CA PHE A 823 1.25 -22.61 -5.69
C PHE A 823 0.79 -23.89 -5.00
N MET A 824 0.14 -24.78 -5.74
CA MET A 824 -0.30 -26.08 -5.24
C MET A 824 0.52 -27.19 -5.88
N ASN A 825 1.05 -28.08 -5.04
CA ASN A 825 1.72 -29.29 -5.48
C ASN A 825 0.83 -30.49 -5.15
N PHE A 826 0.48 -31.27 -6.17
CA PHE A 826 -0.27 -32.51 -6.04
C PHE A 826 0.71 -33.69 -6.04
N SER A 827 0.88 -34.30 -4.87
CA SER A 827 1.72 -35.49 -4.68
C SER A 827 0.94 -36.81 -4.70
N LYS A 828 -0.39 -36.75 -4.52
CA LYS A 828 -1.33 -37.87 -4.70
C LYS A 828 -2.58 -37.36 -5.40
N ILE A 829 -2.97 -38.02 -6.49
CA ILE A 829 -4.15 -37.66 -7.29
C ILE A 829 -5.09 -38.85 -7.28
N ASP A 830 -6.34 -38.62 -6.91
CA ASP A 830 -7.36 -39.66 -6.86
C ASP A 830 -7.99 -39.85 -8.25
N PRO A 831 -8.35 -41.10 -8.63
CA PRO A 831 -9.01 -41.35 -9.91
C PRO A 831 -10.47 -40.88 -9.93
N TYR A 832 -11.04 -40.51 -8.78
CA TYR A 832 -12.45 -40.14 -8.65
C TYR A 832 -12.67 -38.63 -8.85
N LEU A 833 -13.59 -38.27 -9.74
CA LEU A 833 -13.97 -36.88 -10.03
C LEU A 833 -14.44 -36.10 -8.79
N ALA A 834 -15.06 -36.81 -7.83
CA ALA A 834 -15.61 -36.22 -6.62
C ALA A 834 -14.57 -36.00 -5.51
N ALA A 835 -13.31 -36.42 -5.69
CA ALA A 835 -12.28 -36.24 -4.67
C ALA A 835 -11.82 -34.78 -4.61
N VAL A 836 -11.63 -34.27 -3.39
CA VAL A 836 -11.01 -32.96 -3.12
C VAL A 836 -9.59 -33.20 -2.65
N ASN A 837 -8.61 -32.75 -3.44
CA ASN A 837 -7.19 -32.98 -3.17
C ASN A 837 -6.53 -31.80 -2.44
N TYR A 838 -7.05 -30.59 -2.61
CA TYR A 838 -6.49 -29.40 -1.99
C TYR A 838 -7.57 -28.37 -1.65
N SER A 839 -7.33 -27.57 -0.62
CA SER A 839 -8.22 -26.45 -0.30
C SER A 839 -7.46 -25.27 0.31
N PHE A 840 -8.00 -24.07 0.11
CA PHE A 840 -7.39 -22.83 0.62
C PHE A 840 -8.46 -21.77 0.92
N PRO A 841 -8.22 -20.88 1.91
CA PRO A 841 -9.15 -19.81 2.23
C PRO A 841 -9.12 -18.71 1.16
N LEU A 842 -10.24 -18.00 1.03
CA LEU A 842 -10.42 -16.92 0.07
C LEU A 842 -10.23 -15.56 0.76
N LEU A 843 -9.02 -15.00 0.66
CA LEU A 843 -8.62 -13.74 1.29
C LEU A 843 -8.24 -12.68 0.24
N PRO A 844 -8.86 -11.48 0.24
CA PRO A 844 -8.44 -10.40 -0.66
C PRO A 844 -6.97 -9.98 -0.49
N GLN A 845 -6.48 -9.98 0.75
CA GLN A 845 -5.10 -9.64 1.12
C GLN A 845 -4.08 -10.75 0.83
N GLY A 846 -4.48 -11.84 0.17
CA GLY A 846 -3.59 -12.96 -0.13
C GLY A 846 -3.30 -13.89 1.06
N LEU A 847 -2.73 -15.06 0.78
CA LEU A 847 -2.25 -15.98 1.80
C LEU A 847 -1.00 -15.43 2.52
N ALA A 848 -0.59 -16.06 3.61
CA ALA A 848 0.60 -15.66 4.34
C ALA A 848 1.85 -15.89 3.49
N LEU A 849 2.68 -14.86 3.35
CA LEU A 849 3.95 -14.93 2.63
C LEU A 849 4.93 -15.82 3.40
N ASN A 850 5.61 -16.72 2.68
CA ASN A 850 6.72 -17.51 3.23
C ASN A 850 7.98 -17.32 2.37
N PRO A 851 8.70 -16.20 2.55
CA PRO A 851 9.83 -15.85 1.69
C PRO A 851 11.03 -16.81 1.86
N LEU A 852 11.14 -17.47 3.01
CA LEU A 852 12.24 -18.41 3.26
C LEU A 852 12.07 -19.76 2.53
N ALA A 853 10.83 -20.13 2.19
CA ALA A 853 10.53 -21.42 1.56
C ALA A 853 10.56 -21.39 0.03
N SER A 854 10.46 -20.21 -0.59
CA SER A 854 10.38 -20.07 -2.05
C SER A 854 11.15 -18.85 -2.52
N ASP A 855 12.08 -19.07 -3.45
CA ASP A 855 12.89 -17.99 -4.03
C ASP A 855 12.01 -16.98 -4.80
N PHE A 856 10.92 -17.44 -5.42
CA PHE A 856 9.92 -16.55 -6.05
C PHE A 856 9.28 -15.61 -5.03
N MET A 857 8.83 -16.14 -3.89
CA MET A 857 8.20 -15.33 -2.83
C MET A 857 9.21 -14.42 -2.11
N ASN A 858 10.49 -14.80 -2.09
CA ASN A 858 11.57 -13.97 -1.58
C ASN A 858 11.81 -12.74 -2.48
N LEU A 859 11.75 -12.92 -3.81
CA LEU A 859 12.01 -11.89 -4.82
C LEU A 859 10.80 -10.99 -5.08
N ASN A 860 9.65 -11.56 -5.42
CA ASN A 860 8.47 -10.79 -5.83
C ASN A 860 7.60 -10.35 -4.65
N ARG A 861 7.86 -10.88 -3.44
CA ARG A 861 7.19 -10.56 -2.17
C ARG A 861 5.68 -10.38 -2.33
N ASP A 862 5.17 -9.23 -1.89
CA ASP A 862 3.76 -8.85 -1.95
C ASP A 862 3.50 -8.07 -3.24
N GLY A 863 2.45 -8.45 -3.99
CA GLY A 863 2.01 -7.69 -5.16
C GLY A 863 1.25 -6.39 -4.80
N PRO A 864 0.78 -5.63 -5.81
CA PRO A 864 0.02 -4.40 -5.58
C PRO A 864 -1.25 -4.58 -4.72
N ILE A 865 -1.99 -5.69 -4.88
CA ILE A 865 -3.24 -5.92 -4.12
C ILE A 865 -3.00 -5.96 -2.60
N PRO A 866 -2.15 -6.84 -2.04
CA PRO A 866 -1.90 -6.88 -0.61
C PRO A 866 -1.29 -5.57 -0.08
N ILE A 867 -0.45 -4.89 -0.85
CA ILE A 867 0.13 -3.59 -0.45
C ILE A 867 -0.97 -2.53 -0.32
N LEU A 868 -1.83 -2.38 -1.32
CA LEU A 868 -2.92 -1.39 -1.29
C LEU A 868 -3.98 -1.73 -0.22
N LEU A 869 -4.38 -3.00 -0.12
CA LEU A 869 -5.34 -3.44 0.90
C LEU A 869 -4.77 -3.38 2.32
N SER A 870 -3.44 -3.36 2.51
CA SER A 870 -2.81 -3.21 3.84
C SER A 870 -3.15 -1.88 4.53
N ALA A 871 -3.60 -0.89 3.77
CA ALA A 871 -4.03 0.41 4.28
C ALA A 871 -5.51 0.49 4.64
N TYR A 872 -6.32 -0.54 4.37
CA TYR A 872 -7.76 -0.52 4.65
C TYR A 872 -8.14 -1.53 5.72
N ARG A 873 -9.17 -1.22 6.50
CA ARG A 873 -9.64 -2.15 7.55
C ARG A 873 -10.69 -3.12 7.06
N PHE A 874 -11.57 -2.66 6.18
CA PHE A 874 -12.77 -3.39 5.75
C PHE A 874 -12.83 -3.54 4.24
N TYR A 875 -13.61 -4.50 3.75
CA TYR A 875 -13.91 -4.65 2.33
C TYR A 875 -15.33 -5.16 2.10
N ARG A 876 -15.82 -4.98 0.89
CA ARG A 876 -17.05 -5.63 0.40
C ARG A 876 -16.90 -5.96 -1.07
N GLY A 877 -17.37 -7.13 -1.49
CA GLY A 877 -17.33 -7.58 -2.88
C GLY A 877 -16.50 -8.85 -3.12
N GLY A 878 -16.51 -9.30 -4.37
CA GLY A 878 -15.98 -10.59 -4.78
C GLY A 878 -14.49 -10.61 -5.13
N LEU A 879 -14.00 -11.81 -5.45
CA LEU A 879 -12.64 -12.04 -5.96
C LEU A 879 -12.71 -12.90 -7.22
N ARG A 880 -11.74 -12.74 -8.11
CA ARG A 880 -11.65 -13.54 -9.33
C ARG A 880 -10.36 -14.36 -9.32
N PHE A 881 -10.44 -15.61 -9.75
CA PHE A 881 -9.32 -16.54 -9.76
C PHE A 881 -9.14 -17.15 -11.15
N LYS A 882 -7.87 -17.29 -11.55
CA LYS A 882 -7.43 -18.09 -12.71
C LYS A 882 -6.61 -19.26 -12.21
N LEU A 883 -7.03 -20.47 -12.56
CA LEU A 883 -6.35 -21.69 -12.17
C LEU A 883 -5.66 -22.30 -13.39
N MET A 884 -4.35 -22.51 -13.27
CA MET A 884 -3.48 -22.95 -14.36
C MET A 884 -2.72 -24.22 -13.93
N PRO A 885 -3.28 -25.41 -14.17
CA PRO A 885 -2.60 -26.68 -13.93
C PRO A 885 -1.48 -26.88 -14.95
N SER A 886 -0.30 -27.26 -14.47
CA SER A 886 0.84 -27.67 -15.29
C SER A 886 0.85 -29.18 -15.44
N ILE A 887 -0.10 -29.70 -16.23
CA ILE A 887 -0.28 -31.14 -16.47
C ILE A 887 -0.04 -31.43 -17.95
N ALA A 888 0.81 -32.43 -18.23
CA ALA A 888 1.08 -32.87 -19.61
C ALA A 888 -0.04 -33.75 -20.19
N ASP A 889 -0.77 -34.46 -19.34
CA ASP A 889 -1.85 -35.38 -19.70
C ASP A 889 -3.25 -34.78 -19.53
N VAL A 890 -4.27 -35.42 -20.12
CA VAL A 890 -5.67 -35.02 -19.98
C VAL A 890 -6.18 -35.33 -18.57
N ALA A 891 -6.28 -34.29 -17.73
CA ALA A 891 -6.91 -34.33 -16.42
C ALA A 891 -8.23 -33.55 -16.39
N VAL A 892 -9.16 -33.98 -15.55
CA VAL A 892 -10.36 -33.23 -15.19
C VAL A 892 -10.14 -32.59 -13.84
N PHE A 893 -10.31 -31.29 -13.75
CA PHE A 893 -10.21 -30.58 -12.48
C PHE A 893 -11.58 -29.99 -12.11
N SER A 894 -11.91 -30.13 -10.83
CA SER A 894 -13.17 -29.70 -10.24
C SER A 894 -12.89 -28.64 -9.18
N ILE A 895 -13.67 -27.58 -9.18
CA ILE A 895 -13.58 -26.48 -8.22
C ILE A 895 -14.93 -26.35 -7.54
N GLN A 896 -14.90 -26.11 -6.24
CA GLN A 896 -16.09 -25.84 -5.44
C GLN A 896 -15.79 -24.73 -4.43
N VAL A 897 -16.71 -23.78 -4.30
CA VAL A 897 -16.62 -22.67 -3.34
C VAL A 897 -17.55 -22.96 -2.16
N ARG A 898 -17.01 -22.95 -0.94
CA ARG A 898 -17.73 -23.22 0.31
C ARG A 898 -17.76 -21.95 1.18
N PRO A 899 -18.80 -21.10 1.04
CA PRO A 899 -18.86 -19.80 1.73
C PRO A 899 -19.12 -19.90 3.24
N ASP A 900 -19.70 -21.00 3.72
CA ASP A 900 -20.02 -21.27 5.12
C ASP A 900 -18.80 -21.67 5.97
N ARG A 901 -17.67 -21.99 5.32
CA ARG A 901 -16.47 -22.46 6.01
C ARG A 901 -15.75 -21.30 6.66
N ARG A 902 -15.56 -21.43 7.98
CA ARG A 902 -14.84 -20.44 8.79
C ARG A 902 -13.36 -20.37 8.43
N PHE A 903 -12.78 -19.20 8.65
CA PHE A 903 -11.34 -19.04 8.54
C PHE A 903 -10.60 -19.80 9.64
N VAL A 904 -9.56 -20.55 9.27
CA VAL A 904 -8.71 -21.29 10.22
C VAL A 904 -7.27 -20.78 10.18
N LYS A 905 -6.68 -20.71 8.99
CA LYS A 905 -5.30 -20.26 8.78
C LYS A 905 -5.15 -19.64 7.40
N ALA A 906 -4.24 -18.68 7.22
CA ALA A 906 -3.95 -18.04 5.94
C ALA A 906 -2.99 -18.88 5.08
N ALA A 907 -3.25 -20.19 4.96
CA ALA A 907 -2.42 -21.11 4.19
C ALA A 907 -3.28 -22.23 3.61
N GLY A 908 -2.89 -22.73 2.44
CA GLY A 908 -3.52 -23.92 1.86
C GLY A 908 -3.34 -25.17 2.73
N ARG A 909 -4.20 -26.15 2.52
CA ARG A 909 -4.15 -27.47 3.14
C ARG A 909 -4.42 -28.54 2.09
N ALA A 910 -3.84 -29.72 2.30
CA ALA A 910 -4.26 -30.90 1.56
C ALA A 910 -5.72 -31.22 1.89
N GLY A 911 -6.47 -31.67 0.89
CA GLY A 911 -7.85 -32.12 1.04
C GLY A 911 -7.94 -33.40 1.87
N GLY A 912 -9.14 -33.71 2.37
CA GLY A 912 -9.38 -34.96 3.12
C GLY A 912 -9.02 -34.92 4.62
N ALA A 913 -8.92 -33.73 5.23
CA ALA A 913 -8.76 -33.62 6.70
C ALA A 913 -9.91 -34.29 7.47
N THR A 914 -11.11 -34.32 6.87
CA THR A 914 -12.23 -35.15 7.27
C THR A 914 -12.81 -35.83 6.03
N VAL A 915 -13.55 -36.93 6.21
CA VAL A 915 -14.18 -37.67 5.09
C VAL A 915 -15.11 -36.75 4.28
N ALA A 916 -15.87 -35.89 4.95
CA ALA A 916 -16.76 -34.94 4.31
C ALA A 916 -16.01 -33.82 3.58
N ASP A 917 -14.87 -33.37 4.10
CA ASP A 917 -14.04 -32.35 3.45
C ASP A 917 -13.35 -32.86 2.18
N GLY A 918 -13.04 -34.16 2.13
CA GLY A 918 -12.34 -34.83 1.02
C GLY A 918 -13.21 -35.15 -0.19
N ILE A 919 -14.50 -34.79 -0.18
CA ILE A 919 -15.43 -35.04 -1.27
C ILE A 919 -16.14 -33.76 -1.71
N LEU A 920 -16.51 -33.68 -2.99
CA LEU A 920 -17.40 -32.65 -3.50
C LEU A 920 -18.79 -32.79 -2.86
N GLN A 921 -19.28 -31.69 -2.30
CA GLN A 921 -20.56 -31.65 -1.60
C GLN A 921 -21.66 -31.06 -2.49
N HIS A 922 -22.92 -31.42 -2.24
CA HIS A 922 -24.06 -30.95 -3.01
C HIS A 922 -24.45 -29.52 -2.58
N GLY A 923 -25.05 -28.75 -3.48
CA GLY A 923 -25.59 -27.40 -3.17
C GLY A 923 -24.60 -26.25 -3.25
N TYR A 924 -23.29 -26.51 -3.21
CA TYR A 924 -22.28 -25.48 -3.43
C TYR A 924 -22.06 -25.18 -4.91
N ALA A 925 -21.73 -23.93 -5.20
CA ALA A 925 -21.27 -23.53 -6.53
C ALA A 925 -20.02 -24.34 -6.90
N SER A 926 -20.09 -25.03 -8.03
CA SER A 926 -18.99 -25.86 -8.53
C SER A 926 -18.81 -25.69 -10.04
N ALA A 927 -17.57 -25.78 -10.48
CA ALA A 927 -17.18 -25.73 -11.88
C ALA A 927 -16.25 -26.91 -12.18
N ILE A 928 -16.48 -27.60 -13.28
CA ILE A 928 -15.69 -28.77 -13.70
C ILE A 928 -15.21 -28.51 -15.11
N GLN A 929 -13.91 -28.67 -15.34
CA GLN A 929 -13.31 -28.44 -16.64
C GLN A 929 -12.28 -29.52 -16.96
N CYS A 930 -12.22 -29.91 -18.24
CA CYS A 930 -11.23 -30.84 -18.74
C CYS A 930 -10.05 -30.06 -19.32
N SER A 931 -8.84 -30.32 -18.81
CA SER A 931 -7.60 -29.68 -19.27
C SER A 931 -7.30 -29.90 -20.74
N GLY A 932 -7.75 -31.01 -21.33
CA GLY A 932 -7.60 -31.31 -22.76
C GLY A 932 -8.44 -30.40 -23.68
N VAL A 933 -9.49 -29.75 -23.16
CA VAL A 933 -10.31 -28.78 -23.91
C VAL A 933 -9.81 -27.37 -23.67
N ASN A 934 -9.71 -26.98 -22.40
CA ASN A 934 -9.08 -25.75 -22.00
C ASN A 934 -8.32 -26.00 -20.68
N PRO A 935 -7.01 -25.76 -20.62
CA PRO A 935 -6.24 -25.94 -19.40
C PRO A 935 -6.59 -24.90 -18.33
N ILE A 936 -7.08 -23.71 -18.68
CA ILE A 936 -7.26 -22.60 -17.75
C ILE A 936 -8.73 -22.41 -17.40
N LEU A 937 -9.07 -22.37 -16.11
CA LEU A 937 -10.41 -22.02 -15.63
C LEU A 937 -10.39 -20.68 -14.90
N THR A 938 -11.32 -19.82 -15.29
CA THR A 938 -11.53 -18.51 -14.65
C THR A 938 -12.85 -18.52 -13.89
N VAL A 939 -12.80 -18.32 -12.58
CA VAL A 939 -13.98 -18.30 -11.70
C VAL A 939 -14.08 -16.97 -10.97
N GLU A 940 -15.30 -16.50 -10.76
CA GLU A 940 -15.59 -15.34 -9.93
C GLU A 940 -16.32 -15.77 -8.65
N VAL A 941 -15.73 -15.46 -7.50
CA VAL A 941 -16.25 -15.74 -6.17
C VAL A 941 -17.07 -14.55 -5.67
N PRO A 942 -18.35 -14.72 -5.33
CA PRO A 942 -19.19 -13.66 -4.78
C PRO A 942 -18.91 -13.31 -3.31
N PHE A 943 -19.38 -12.14 -2.89
CA PHE A 943 -19.50 -11.77 -1.48
C PHE A 943 -20.75 -12.40 -0.84
N TYR A 944 -20.60 -13.57 -0.22
CA TYR A 944 -21.65 -14.27 0.53
C TYR A 944 -21.40 -14.29 2.05
N MET A 945 -20.77 -13.24 2.57
CA MET A 945 -20.64 -13.05 4.01
C MET A 945 -21.97 -12.58 4.63
N PRO A 946 -22.30 -13.00 5.86
CA PRO A 946 -23.53 -12.60 6.53
C PRO A 946 -23.51 -11.14 7.05
N GLY A 947 -22.33 -10.49 7.06
CA GLY A 947 -22.13 -9.14 7.60
C GLY A 947 -22.17 -8.04 6.55
N ASP A 948 -22.16 -6.81 7.04
CA ASP A 948 -22.12 -5.61 6.20
C ASP A 948 -20.75 -5.43 5.54
N LEU A 949 -19.68 -5.80 6.24
CA LEU A 949 -18.30 -5.66 5.77
C LEU A 949 -17.47 -6.91 6.13
N GLY A 950 -16.52 -7.26 5.28
CA GLY A 950 -15.46 -8.23 5.59
C GLY A 950 -14.25 -7.55 6.24
N LEU A 951 -13.47 -8.32 7.01
CA LEU A 951 -12.26 -7.85 7.69
C LEU A 951 -11.01 -8.02 6.79
N LEU A 952 -10.29 -6.93 6.56
CA LEU A 952 -8.94 -6.95 5.99
C LEU A 952 -7.88 -7.08 7.10
N GLN A 953 -6.60 -7.11 6.70
CA GLN A 953 -5.43 -7.34 7.57
C GLN A 953 -5.27 -8.79 8.06
N ARG A 954 -4.21 -9.05 8.83
CA ARG A 954 -3.86 -10.38 9.29
C ARG A 954 -4.57 -10.64 10.63
N PRO A 955 -5.46 -11.63 10.72
CA PRO A 955 -6.25 -11.80 11.93
C PRO A 955 -5.39 -12.19 13.13
N ALA A 956 -5.64 -11.55 14.26
CA ALA A 956 -5.03 -11.89 15.54
C ALA A 956 -5.46 -13.31 15.98
N PRO A 957 -4.63 -14.04 16.76
CA PRO A 957 -4.98 -15.37 17.26
C PRO A 957 -6.35 -15.44 17.95
N GLY A 958 -6.70 -14.41 18.73
CA GLY A 958 -8.01 -14.30 19.37
C GLY A 958 -9.19 -14.23 18.40
N ALA A 959 -9.01 -13.53 17.26
CA ALA A 959 -10.00 -13.43 16.19
C ALA A 959 -10.21 -14.77 15.47
N ILE A 960 -9.15 -15.58 15.35
CA ILE A 960 -9.20 -16.92 14.74
C ILE A 960 -9.90 -17.92 15.67
N SER A 961 -9.66 -17.82 16.98
CA SER A 961 -10.31 -18.70 17.97
C SER A 961 -11.79 -18.40 18.16
N ASN A 962 -12.22 -17.14 17.94
CA ASN A 962 -13.62 -16.76 18.03
C ASN A 962 -14.38 -17.25 16.78
N GLN A 963 -15.35 -18.13 17.00
CA GLN A 963 -16.08 -18.78 15.90
C GLN A 963 -16.85 -17.81 15.03
N GLU A 964 -17.44 -16.77 15.62
CA GLU A 964 -18.23 -15.78 14.88
C GLU A 964 -17.33 -14.81 14.12
N VAL A 965 -16.29 -14.25 14.76
CA VAL A 965 -15.35 -13.32 14.10
C VAL A 965 -14.67 -13.99 12.90
N SER A 966 -14.32 -15.27 13.03
CA SER A 966 -13.63 -16.03 11.98
C SER A 966 -14.41 -16.15 10.67
N ARG A 967 -15.74 -16.00 10.69
CA ARG A 967 -16.60 -16.04 9.49
C ARG A 967 -16.56 -14.76 8.65
N PHE A 968 -16.12 -13.64 9.22
CA PHE A 968 -16.05 -12.34 8.53
C PHE A 968 -14.67 -12.03 7.94
N ILE A 969 -13.71 -12.94 8.07
CA ILE A 969 -12.33 -12.75 7.57
C ILE A 969 -12.21 -13.17 6.10
N SER A 970 -12.66 -14.39 5.77
CA SER A 970 -12.54 -14.97 4.43
C SER A 970 -13.89 -15.13 3.76
N LEU A 971 -13.94 -15.01 2.42
CA LEU A 971 -15.14 -15.30 1.60
C LEU A 971 -15.54 -16.79 1.58
N GLY A 972 -15.02 -17.57 2.52
CA GLY A 972 -15.10 -19.02 2.59
C GLY A 972 -13.81 -19.71 2.16
N GLU A 973 -13.97 -20.97 1.75
CA GLU A 973 -12.89 -21.85 1.31
C GLU A 973 -13.13 -22.28 -0.15
N MET A 974 -12.08 -22.26 -0.96
CA MET A 974 -12.09 -22.89 -2.28
C MET A 974 -11.44 -24.26 -2.20
N THR A 975 -12.16 -25.26 -2.71
CA THR A 975 -11.71 -26.65 -2.78
C THR A 975 -11.45 -27.02 -4.23
N VAL A 976 -10.35 -27.71 -4.44
CA VAL A 976 -9.86 -28.15 -5.75
C VAL A 976 -9.71 -29.67 -5.74
N GLY A 977 -10.38 -30.32 -6.68
CA GLY A 977 -10.20 -31.71 -7.04
C GLY A 977 -9.45 -31.84 -8.36
N LEU A 978 -8.54 -32.80 -8.45
CA LEU A 978 -7.89 -33.19 -9.69
C LEU A 978 -8.11 -34.68 -9.88
N SER A 979 -8.64 -35.06 -11.04
CA SER A 979 -8.91 -36.44 -11.40
C SER A 979 -8.25 -36.76 -12.73
N VAL A 980 -7.47 -37.84 -12.73
CA VAL A 980 -6.88 -38.42 -13.93
C VAL A 980 -7.47 -39.81 -14.20
N PRO A 981 -7.58 -40.22 -15.47
CA PRO A 981 -7.92 -41.61 -15.79
C PRO A 981 -6.97 -42.58 -15.09
N ALA A 982 -7.52 -43.65 -14.50
CA ALA A 982 -6.79 -44.61 -13.64
C ALA A 982 -5.58 -45.33 -14.32
N GLN A 983 -5.41 -45.18 -15.63
CA GLN A 983 -4.37 -45.82 -16.44
C GLN A 983 -3.07 -44.99 -16.54
N LEU A 984 -3.04 -43.75 -16.05
CA LEU A 984 -1.91 -42.83 -16.17
C LEU A 984 -1.10 -42.73 -14.86
N LYS A 985 0.22 -42.95 -14.92
CA LYS A 985 1.14 -42.67 -13.80
C LYS A 985 1.46 -41.17 -13.79
N VAL A 986 0.84 -40.43 -12.89
CA VAL A 986 1.06 -38.98 -12.81
C VAL A 986 2.36 -38.69 -12.07
N LYS A 987 3.27 -37.95 -12.72
CA LYS A 987 4.41 -37.29 -12.06
C LYS A 987 3.90 -36.16 -11.16
N GLU A 988 4.71 -35.71 -10.20
CA GLU A 988 4.37 -34.55 -9.37
C GLU A 988 3.86 -33.40 -10.23
N THR A 989 2.62 -32.99 -9.97
CA THR A 989 1.90 -32.00 -10.77
C THR A 989 1.74 -30.74 -9.96
N THR A 990 1.93 -29.59 -10.60
CA THR A 990 1.74 -28.29 -9.96
C THR A 990 0.56 -27.54 -10.57
N MET A 991 -0.07 -26.69 -9.78
CA MET A 991 -1.06 -25.72 -10.27
C MET A 991 -0.75 -24.34 -9.71
N THR A 992 -0.68 -23.37 -10.63
CA THR A 992 -0.52 -21.96 -10.33
C THR A 992 -1.89 -21.33 -10.20
N ILE A 993 -2.13 -20.63 -9.08
CA ILE A 993 -3.35 -19.87 -8.86
C ILE A 993 -3.00 -18.39 -8.96
N LEU A 994 -3.67 -17.69 -9.87
CA LEU A 994 -3.66 -16.24 -9.96
C LEU A 994 -4.99 -15.68 -9.46
N TYR A 995 -4.95 -14.47 -8.91
CA TYR A 995 -6.16 -13.78 -8.48
C TYR A 995 -6.11 -12.28 -8.81
N CYS A 996 -7.30 -11.69 -8.87
CA CYS A 996 -7.50 -10.25 -8.94
C CYS A 996 -8.80 -9.87 -8.21
N LEU A 997 -9.01 -8.57 -8.01
CA LEU A 997 -10.26 -8.08 -7.44
C LEU A 997 -11.40 -8.18 -8.46
N ALA A 998 -12.61 -8.55 -8.01
CA ALA A 998 -13.78 -8.57 -8.88
C ALA A 998 -14.29 -7.14 -9.17
N ASP A 999 -15.20 -7.04 -10.15
CA ASP A 999 -15.78 -5.75 -10.53
C ASP A 999 -16.61 -5.11 -9.41
N ASP A 1000 -17.20 -5.91 -8.53
CA ASP A 1000 -17.99 -5.44 -7.38
C ASP A 1000 -17.16 -5.32 -6.09
N PHE A 1001 -15.83 -5.36 -6.16
CA PHE A 1001 -14.97 -5.21 -4.99
C PHE A 1001 -14.69 -3.74 -4.66
N SER A 1002 -14.86 -3.36 -3.40
CA SER A 1002 -14.46 -2.04 -2.87
C SER A 1002 -13.90 -2.17 -1.45
N PRO A 1003 -12.72 -1.59 -1.15
CA PRO A 1003 -12.22 -1.47 0.22
C PRO A 1003 -12.86 -0.29 0.95
N TYR A 1004 -12.93 -0.40 2.28
CA TYR A 1004 -13.58 0.57 3.17
C TYR A 1004 -12.65 0.96 4.32
N VAL A 1005 -12.70 2.25 4.68
CA VAL A 1005 -11.95 2.88 5.78
C VAL A 1005 -10.43 2.77 5.64
N PHE A 1006 -9.81 3.86 5.19
CA PHE A 1006 -8.36 4.00 5.13
C PHE A 1006 -7.76 4.21 6.54
N GLN A 1007 -6.72 3.46 6.87
CA GLN A 1007 -6.01 3.42 8.15
C GLN A 1007 -4.49 3.56 8.00
N GLY A 1008 -4.03 4.06 6.85
CA GLY A 1008 -2.60 4.27 6.59
C GLY A 1008 -1.82 2.98 6.33
N PHE A 1009 -0.68 3.12 5.68
CA PHE A 1009 0.19 2.01 5.32
C PHE A 1009 1.04 1.56 6.52
N PRO A 1010 1.25 0.24 6.72
CA PRO A 1010 2.24 -0.25 7.70
C PRO A 1010 3.68 0.09 7.25
N PRO A 1011 4.69 -0.11 8.11
CA PRO A 1011 6.09 -0.04 7.68
C PRO A 1011 6.34 -0.97 6.49
N MET A 1012 7.20 -0.54 5.56
CA MET A 1012 7.52 -1.26 4.33
C MET A 1012 8.98 -1.70 4.33
N CYS A 1013 9.27 -2.86 3.75
CA CYS A 1013 10.64 -3.31 3.49
C CYS A 1013 10.95 -3.14 2.00
N PHE A 1014 12.22 -2.88 1.65
CA PHE A 1014 12.63 -2.74 0.25
C PHE A 1014 13.15 -4.06 -0.29
N VAL A 1015 12.74 -4.41 -1.51
CA VAL A 1015 13.16 -5.66 -2.19
C VAL A 1015 14.67 -5.63 -2.54
N ARG A 1016 15.29 -4.44 -2.51
CA ARG A 1016 16.71 -4.17 -2.79
C ARG A 1016 17.70 -4.96 -1.93
N ASP A 1017 17.31 -5.40 -0.73
CA ASP A 1017 18.18 -6.12 0.20
C ASP A 1017 18.34 -7.62 -0.15
N SER A 1018 17.56 -8.11 -1.13
CA SER A 1018 17.76 -9.44 -1.71
C SER A 1018 18.84 -9.40 -2.79
N LYS A 1019 20.08 -9.73 -2.41
CA LYS A 1019 21.17 -9.99 -3.38
C LYS A 1019 20.84 -11.28 -4.14
N LEU A 1020 20.20 -11.21 -5.30
CA LEU A 1020 19.88 -12.41 -6.07
C LEU A 1020 19.82 -12.18 -7.58
N ARG A 1021 20.38 -13.15 -8.31
CA ARG A 1021 20.22 -13.35 -9.75
C ARG A 1021 19.23 -14.50 -9.98
N LEU A 1022 18.37 -14.36 -11.00
CA LEU A 1022 17.59 -15.46 -11.58
C LEU A 1022 18.55 -16.52 -12.12
N ILE A 1023 18.67 -17.65 -11.44
CA ILE A 1023 19.23 -18.87 -12.01
C ILE A 1023 18.16 -19.95 -11.88
N ASN A 1024 17.67 -20.40 -13.05
CA ASN A 1024 16.77 -21.52 -13.29
C ASN A 1024 15.32 -21.37 -12.79
N LEU A 1025 14.46 -20.82 -13.65
CA LEU A 1025 13.05 -21.20 -13.74
C LEU A 1025 12.86 -22.01 -15.02
#